data_AF-A0A6L8HUI0-F1
#
_entry.id   AF-A0A6L8HUI0-F1
#
_cell.length_a   1.000
_cell.length_b   1.000
_cell.length_c   1.000
_cell.angle_alpha   90.00
_cell.angle_beta   90.00
_cell.angle_gamma   90.00
#
_symmetry.space_group_name_H-M   'P 1'
#
loop_
_entity.id
_entity.type
_entity.pdbx_description
1 polymer ?
#
loop_
_entity_poly.entity_id
_entity_poly.type
_entity_poly.pdbx_seq_one_letter_code
_entity_poly.pdbx_strand_id
1 'polypeptide(L)'
;MLSIASSPLAARIGQRSLAVALVAIALVGGLLVLEAPHLASAQEECEATDLGTIGPENNQLTTEGRWTTEDCDSAFRSGSDAHSYSFQVEEAGRVRIDLLSSEADSYLYLLSDTGDRIADNDDGAAGVNARIERDLEPGAYRIEATTVGGRGRGPADFSLTVGYVEGCETIPLGVLTAEADLTATGVWTVDTCGSRIEPNHPAYSYSFMLPASGRVRIDLTSEHGDPVLSLASPAGVIGANDDGGPGRNSRIEKYLPAGVYLIEATTYLQADRQPLVADFELTVHLVDEVAAQHSFILKVEESLAPDVVIAREPFMVDFRVGNVGGGDLPEDWFVIVYAIGPRAYADLEIPSSETVWNAGTSYHSSPELASATSTAIPSFEPIDVVLPRPGNSWVFLGVQPFQLVEDEGRYDNPGLFHGIWQNLRVVTGPIYGPVTVSVDGAAYTVEAADDEEGEVTTTVTLVADAEAEVDDAVQAKATYTAAVRELVLDGIFERPGLAGLAPSDQAEAIEVPNPSSSTLLKLFGEQYLEAIAIWGFDDVVANGEVINPVHVQELVLHVADKAAQQYAALSAGWTTIDEHVSGGGGLSFEDAFALQAELAYAERILAPIAAAGSISTQAGPGEMVPADEFDALTRQASCRAASLGDAFEAAGVEDVEALLALDTELRANLDVFGLGSDAALCAIAGIDRENAAFLTRLGISDPEIAAMNAPDPAPEPVVEAAPEAPAPYRLRIIASLREDGRVEHGVELSGEHILPPARLLPADAPAGQWYTSGDVEVDGHSIGVIRARRLADGRIELGFRDVNGDAVEPGIRFVADPPLGIFVRSSVIEVPRPGVAEEVSSE
;
A
#
# COMPACT_ATOMS: atom_id res chain seq x y z
N MET A 1 -54.83 -1.63 -3.60
CA MET A 1 -56.18 -1.92 -3.06
C MET A 1 -56.42 -3.41 -3.18
N LEU A 2 -56.58 -4.10 -2.03
CA LEU A 2 -57.02 -5.50 -1.81
C LEU A 2 -56.20 -6.63 -2.48
N SER A 3 -55.99 -7.82 -1.92
CA SER A 3 -56.06 -8.46 -0.59
C SER A 3 -55.79 -9.97 -0.84
N ILE A 4 -55.35 -10.70 0.20
CA ILE A 4 -55.40 -12.18 0.38
C ILE A 4 -54.22 -12.95 -0.31
N ALA A 5 -53.14 -13.34 0.38
CA ALA A 5 -52.97 -14.36 1.44
C ALA A 5 -53.18 -15.82 0.97
N SER A 6 -52.10 -16.61 0.94
CA SER A 6 -52.17 -18.07 1.06
C SER A 6 -50.82 -18.66 1.51
N SER A 7 -50.69 -18.89 2.81
CA SER A 7 -49.98 -20.07 3.34
C SER A 7 -51.04 -21.16 3.59
N PRO A 8 -50.66 -22.45 3.65
CA PRO A 8 -50.53 -23.03 5.00
C PRO A 8 -49.46 -24.11 5.16
N LEU A 9 -48.98 -24.23 6.40
CA LEU A 9 -48.35 -25.43 6.98
C LEU A 9 -49.27 -26.66 6.85
N ALA A 10 -48.69 -27.86 6.67
CA ALA A 10 -48.86 -28.98 7.61
C ALA A 10 -48.06 -30.24 7.19
N ALA A 11 -47.49 -30.86 8.22
CA ALA A 11 -46.79 -32.13 8.23
C ALA A 11 -47.60 -33.34 7.72
N ARG A 12 -46.91 -34.37 7.18
CA ARG A 12 -46.99 -35.77 7.67
C ARG A 12 -46.04 -36.75 6.96
N ILE A 13 -45.48 -37.61 7.80
CA ILE A 13 -44.78 -38.88 7.61
C ILE A 13 -45.56 -39.89 6.74
N GLY A 14 -44.85 -40.74 5.98
CA GLY A 14 -45.31 -42.06 5.52
C GLY A 14 -44.37 -42.72 4.48
N GLN A 15 -43.46 -43.61 4.89
CA GLN A 15 -43.60 -45.10 4.83
C GLN A 15 -43.74 -45.71 3.42
N ARG A 16 -42.78 -46.54 2.94
CA ARG A 16 -42.75 -48.02 3.12
C ARG A 16 -41.83 -48.79 2.13
N SER A 17 -41.16 -49.80 2.72
CA SER A 17 -40.92 -51.19 2.22
C SER A 17 -39.65 -51.51 1.40
N LEU A 18 -38.98 -52.67 1.51
CA LEU A 18 -38.86 -53.75 2.51
C LEU A 18 -37.95 -54.85 1.88
N ALA A 19 -37.03 -55.48 2.65
CA ALA A 19 -36.77 -56.95 2.77
C ALA A 19 -35.26 -57.32 2.69
N VAL A 20 -34.63 -58.26 3.42
CA VAL A 20 -34.99 -59.34 4.40
C VAL A 20 -33.64 -59.89 4.95
N ALA A 21 -33.40 -59.94 6.28
CA ALA A 21 -33.28 -61.14 7.18
C ALA A 21 -31.96 -61.98 7.08
N LEU A 22 -31.33 -62.60 8.10
CA LEU A 22 -31.50 -62.83 9.56
C LEU A 22 -30.34 -63.74 10.08
N VAL A 23 -29.94 -63.62 11.37
CA VAL A 23 -29.24 -64.62 12.26
C VAL A 23 -27.71 -64.79 12.03
N ALA A 24 -26.75 -64.87 12.99
CA ALA A 24 -26.68 -65.24 14.41
C ALA A 24 -25.33 -64.81 15.08
N ILE A 25 -25.38 -64.49 16.37
CA ILE A 25 -24.56 -64.99 17.52
C ILE A 25 -23.00 -64.83 17.52
N ALA A 26 -22.55 -64.14 18.58
CA ALA A 26 -21.37 -64.37 19.46
C ALA A 26 -20.04 -63.62 19.25
N LEU A 27 -19.81 -62.68 20.19
CA LEU A 27 -18.76 -62.68 21.23
C LEU A 27 -17.42 -61.89 21.05
N VAL A 28 -17.23 -61.02 22.07
CA VAL A 28 -16.00 -60.46 22.69
C VAL A 28 -15.51 -59.10 22.20
N GLY A 29 -15.62 -58.10 23.11
CA GLY A 29 -14.45 -57.27 23.46
C GLY A 29 -14.65 -55.74 23.58
N GLY A 30 -15.02 -55.24 24.76
CA GLY A 30 -14.72 -53.88 25.28
C GLY A 30 -15.53 -52.73 24.65
N LEU A 31 -16.01 -51.69 25.34
CA LEU A 31 -15.66 -51.11 26.63
C LEU A 31 -16.89 -50.35 27.17
N LEU A 32 -17.14 -50.44 28.47
CA LEU A 32 -18.13 -49.68 29.22
C LEU A 32 -17.64 -48.24 29.46
N VAL A 33 -18.56 -47.26 29.40
CA VAL A 33 -18.55 -46.14 30.35
C VAL A 33 -19.97 -46.00 30.91
N LEU A 34 -20.05 -46.17 32.23
CA LEU A 34 -21.24 -45.99 33.05
C LEU A 34 -21.55 -44.50 33.23
N GLU A 35 -22.84 -44.15 33.20
CA GLU A 35 -23.37 -42.96 33.86
C GLU A 35 -23.09 -43.04 35.36
N ALA A 36 -22.42 -42.00 35.90
CA ALA A 36 -22.33 -41.77 37.33
C ALA A 36 -23.34 -40.67 37.72
N PRO A 37 -24.07 -40.81 38.85
CA PRO A 37 -24.87 -39.74 39.39
C PRO A 37 -23.94 -38.69 40.03
N HIS A 38 -24.08 -37.42 39.67
CA HIS A 38 -23.47 -36.33 40.42
C HIS A 38 -24.11 -36.26 41.82
N LEU A 39 -23.38 -36.78 42.80
CA LEU A 39 -23.56 -36.41 44.19
C LEU A 39 -23.11 -34.96 44.35
N ALA A 40 -24.07 -34.03 44.40
CA ALA A 40 -23.81 -32.71 44.98
C ALA A 40 -23.54 -32.92 46.48
N SER A 41 -22.31 -32.70 46.91
CA SER A 41 -22.05 -32.47 48.33
C SER A 41 -22.67 -31.12 48.68
N ALA A 42 -23.71 -31.11 49.49
CA ALA A 42 -24.09 -29.89 50.20
C ALA A 42 -22.93 -29.56 51.14
N GLN A 43 -22.06 -28.65 50.72
CA GLN A 43 -21.10 -27.99 51.59
C GLN A 43 -21.94 -27.16 52.57
N GLU A 44 -21.78 -27.35 53.88
CA GLU A 44 -22.47 -26.52 54.87
C GLU A 44 -22.06 -25.06 54.62
N GLU A 45 -22.96 -24.25 54.06
CA GLU A 45 -22.75 -22.82 53.88
C GLU A 45 -22.55 -22.17 55.25
N CYS A 46 -21.57 -21.28 55.36
CA CYS A 46 -21.40 -20.47 56.56
C CYS A 46 -22.65 -19.66 56.86
N GLU A 47 -23.06 -19.66 58.13
CA GLU A 47 -24.07 -18.73 58.59
C GLU A 47 -23.56 -17.30 58.40
N ALA A 48 -24.24 -16.54 57.54
CA ALA A 48 -23.87 -15.17 57.23
C ALA A 48 -24.33 -14.23 58.35
N THR A 49 -23.42 -13.44 58.90
CA THR A 49 -23.75 -12.41 59.89
C THR A 49 -24.30 -11.17 59.17
N ASP A 50 -25.50 -10.72 59.55
CA ASP A 50 -26.11 -9.51 58.99
C ASP A 50 -25.46 -8.24 59.57
N LEU A 51 -24.87 -7.42 58.70
CA LEU A 51 -24.24 -6.14 59.03
C LEU A 51 -25.24 -4.98 59.01
N GLY A 52 -26.42 -5.15 58.40
CA GLY A 52 -27.45 -4.14 58.26
C GLY A 52 -27.49 -3.46 56.88
N THR A 53 -28.12 -2.29 56.82
CA THR A 53 -28.37 -1.54 55.58
C THR A 53 -27.37 -0.40 55.42
N ILE A 54 -26.75 -0.30 54.25
CA ILE A 54 -25.85 0.76 53.83
C ILE A 54 -26.53 1.68 52.80
N GLY A 55 -26.34 2.99 52.95
CA GLY A 55 -26.90 4.01 52.06
C GLY A 55 -26.31 5.38 52.38
N PRO A 56 -26.79 6.47 51.73
CA PRO A 56 -26.29 7.81 51.98
C PRO A 56 -26.40 8.25 53.45
N GLU A 57 -27.49 7.90 54.15
CA GLU A 57 -27.68 8.28 55.56
C GLU A 57 -26.93 7.38 56.56
N ASN A 58 -26.69 6.12 56.20
CA ASN A 58 -25.92 5.15 56.98
C ASN A 58 -24.77 4.62 56.12
N ASN A 59 -23.73 5.43 56.01
CA ASN A 59 -22.68 5.26 55.00
C ASN A 59 -21.52 4.36 55.41
N GLN A 60 -21.57 3.71 56.58
CA GLN A 60 -20.54 2.78 57.01
C GLN A 60 -21.09 1.69 57.96
N LEU A 61 -20.71 0.45 57.70
CA LEU A 61 -20.91 -0.73 58.56
C LEU A 61 -19.53 -1.32 58.85
N THR A 62 -19.25 -1.65 60.11
CA THR A 62 -17.95 -2.22 60.50
C THR A 62 -18.15 -3.40 61.45
N THR A 63 -17.32 -4.42 61.28
CA THR A 63 -17.21 -5.56 62.19
C THR A 63 -15.76 -6.00 62.34
N GLU A 64 -15.46 -6.71 63.41
CA GLU A 64 -14.16 -7.34 63.63
C GLU A 64 -14.35 -8.86 63.78
N GLY A 65 -13.33 -9.62 63.44
CA GLY A 65 -13.34 -11.07 63.55
C GLY A 65 -11.95 -11.64 63.69
N ARG A 66 -11.88 -12.96 63.83
CA ARG A 66 -10.62 -13.70 63.91
C ARG A 66 -10.75 -15.00 63.15
N TRP A 67 -9.86 -15.25 62.20
CA TRP A 67 -9.78 -16.53 61.51
C TRP A 67 -9.09 -17.55 62.41
N THR A 68 -9.74 -18.69 62.64
CA THR A 68 -9.23 -19.84 63.37
C THR A 68 -9.59 -21.13 62.62
N THR A 69 -8.87 -22.22 62.88
CA THR A 69 -9.15 -23.53 62.26
C THR A 69 -10.48 -24.16 62.67
N GLU A 70 -11.23 -23.52 63.58
CA GLU A 70 -12.58 -23.92 64.00
C GLU A 70 -13.67 -23.19 63.21
N ASP A 71 -13.31 -22.18 62.41
CA ASP A 71 -14.24 -21.46 61.54
C ASP A 71 -14.57 -22.28 60.29
N CYS A 72 -15.56 -21.81 59.54
CA CYS A 72 -15.95 -22.43 58.29
C CYS A 72 -14.80 -22.60 57.29
N ASP A 73 -14.97 -23.58 56.41
CA ASP A 73 -14.23 -23.63 55.14
C ASP A 73 -14.72 -22.54 54.18
N SER A 74 -13.79 -21.82 53.55
CA SER A 74 -14.08 -20.94 52.41
C SER A 74 -14.73 -21.74 51.27
N ALA A 75 -15.80 -21.20 50.69
CA ALA A 75 -16.47 -21.81 49.54
C ALA A 75 -15.63 -21.70 48.27
N PHE A 76 -14.78 -20.68 48.18
CA PHE A 76 -13.99 -20.37 46.99
C PHE A 76 -12.50 -20.72 47.12
N ARG A 77 -11.98 -20.92 48.34
CA ARG A 77 -10.57 -21.25 48.61
C ARG A 77 -10.42 -22.47 49.51
N SER A 78 -10.30 -23.63 48.87
CA SER A 78 -10.06 -24.91 49.55
C SER A 78 -8.89 -24.82 50.55
N GLY A 79 -9.12 -25.26 51.79
CA GLY A 79 -8.11 -25.26 52.85
C GLY A 79 -7.94 -23.92 53.59
N SER A 80 -8.83 -22.96 53.38
CA SER A 80 -8.84 -21.66 54.07
C SER A 80 -10.04 -21.50 54.99
N ASP A 81 -9.84 -20.81 56.11
CA ASP A 81 -10.91 -20.41 57.03
C ASP A 81 -11.66 -19.19 56.47
N ALA A 82 -12.99 -19.11 56.67
CA ALA A 82 -13.81 -18.00 56.18
C ALA A 82 -14.88 -17.55 57.18
N HIS A 83 -15.24 -16.26 57.08
CA HIS A 83 -16.42 -15.67 57.71
C HIS A 83 -17.36 -15.14 56.62
N SER A 84 -18.65 -15.39 56.75
CA SER A 84 -19.67 -14.87 55.83
C SER A 84 -20.46 -13.73 56.46
N TYR A 85 -20.71 -12.68 55.68
CA TYR A 85 -21.49 -11.52 56.07
C TYR A 85 -22.56 -11.20 55.03
N SER A 86 -23.62 -10.52 55.43
CA SER A 86 -24.63 -9.97 54.53
C SER A 86 -24.91 -8.50 54.83
N PHE A 87 -25.29 -7.73 53.81
CA PHE A 87 -25.68 -6.34 53.96
C PHE A 87 -26.70 -5.97 52.88
N GLN A 88 -27.47 -4.89 53.10
CA GLN A 88 -28.41 -4.36 52.12
C GLN A 88 -27.99 -2.98 51.62
N VAL A 89 -28.07 -2.74 50.32
CA VAL A 89 -27.89 -1.43 49.68
C VAL A 89 -29.26 -0.76 49.57
N GLU A 90 -29.41 0.42 50.17
CA GLU A 90 -30.67 1.18 50.18
C GLU A 90 -30.94 1.90 48.86
N GLU A 91 -29.93 2.58 48.33
CA GLU A 91 -29.98 3.34 47.09
C GLU A 91 -28.82 2.96 46.18
N ALA A 92 -29.02 3.01 44.86
CA ALA A 92 -27.97 2.69 43.91
C ALA A 92 -26.74 3.59 44.15
N GLY A 93 -25.56 3.01 44.27
CA GLY A 93 -24.34 3.78 44.52
C GLY A 93 -23.09 2.94 44.69
N ARG A 94 -21.94 3.62 44.82
CA ARG A 94 -20.66 2.95 44.99
C ARG A 94 -20.51 2.43 46.42
N VAL A 95 -20.22 1.15 46.55
CA VAL A 95 -19.92 0.50 47.82
C VAL A 95 -18.46 0.06 47.84
N ARG A 96 -17.72 0.47 48.88
CA ARG A 96 -16.36 0.02 49.18
C ARG A 96 -16.41 -1.01 50.31
N ILE A 97 -15.74 -2.14 50.13
CA ILE A 97 -15.62 -3.21 51.11
C ILE A 97 -14.14 -3.40 51.39
N ASP A 98 -13.75 -3.23 52.65
CA ASP A 98 -12.39 -3.21 53.15
C ASP A 98 -12.19 -4.35 54.15
N LEU A 99 -11.25 -5.24 53.90
CA LEU A 99 -10.86 -6.31 54.83
C LEU A 99 -9.38 -6.16 55.19
N LEU A 100 -9.14 -5.78 56.44
CA LEU A 100 -7.82 -5.44 56.93
C LEU A 100 -7.37 -6.45 57.98
N SER A 101 -6.12 -6.90 57.89
CA SER A 101 -5.44 -7.67 58.91
C SER A 101 -3.96 -7.34 58.96
N SER A 102 -3.43 -7.06 60.15
CA SER A 102 -1.98 -6.90 60.35
C SER A 102 -1.25 -8.25 60.50
N GLU A 103 -1.99 -9.35 60.59
CA GLU A 103 -1.47 -10.69 60.93
C GLU A 103 -1.62 -11.69 59.78
N ALA A 104 -2.44 -11.37 58.78
CA ALA A 104 -2.74 -12.23 57.65
C ALA A 104 -2.88 -11.45 56.34
N ASP A 105 -2.56 -12.14 55.25
CA ASP A 105 -2.85 -11.71 53.89
C ASP A 105 -4.34 -11.96 53.58
N SER A 106 -5.10 -10.88 53.46
CA SER A 106 -6.57 -10.87 53.42
C SER A 106 -7.10 -11.21 52.03
N TYR A 107 -8.30 -11.78 51.93
CA TYR A 107 -8.95 -12.08 50.64
C TYR A 107 -10.46 -11.89 50.78
N LEU A 108 -11.07 -11.12 49.88
CA LEU A 108 -12.50 -10.83 49.85
C LEU A 108 -13.19 -11.45 48.64
N TYR A 109 -14.40 -11.95 48.85
CA TYR A 109 -15.37 -12.20 47.79
C TYR A 109 -16.63 -11.37 48.06
N LEU A 110 -17.10 -10.63 47.06
CA LEU A 110 -18.43 -10.01 47.02
C LEU A 110 -19.34 -10.89 46.17
N LEU A 111 -20.49 -11.25 46.72
CA LEU A 111 -21.46 -12.16 46.13
C LEU A 111 -22.85 -11.52 46.03
N SER A 112 -23.66 -12.00 45.08
CA SER A 112 -25.10 -11.72 45.04
C SER A 112 -25.82 -12.37 46.22
N ASP A 113 -27.09 -12.01 46.44
CA ASP A 113 -27.93 -12.69 47.44
C ASP A 113 -28.06 -14.21 47.19
N THR A 114 -27.97 -14.64 45.92
CA THR A 114 -28.00 -16.05 45.50
C THR A 114 -26.67 -16.78 45.67
N GLY A 115 -25.61 -16.09 46.11
CA GLY A 115 -24.27 -16.66 46.31
C GLY A 115 -23.37 -16.65 45.07
N ASP A 116 -23.81 -16.03 43.97
CA ASP A 116 -23.01 -15.91 42.75
C ASP A 116 -21.91 -14.86 42.94
N ARG A 117 -20.68 -15.17 42.50
CA ARG A 117 -19.53 -14.27 42.65
C ARG A 117 -19.65 -13.04 41.75
N ILE A 118 -19.65 -11.85 42.35
CA ILE A 118 -19.68 -10.54 41.67
C ILE A 118 -18.25 -10.01 41.48
N ALA A 119 -17.42 -10.06 42.53
CA ALA A 119 -16.04 -9.58 42.50
C ALA A 119 -15.23 -10.26 43.61
N ASP A 120 -13.90 -10.27 43.47
CA ASP A 120 -12.98 -10.73 44.51
C ASP A 120 -11.63 -10.02 44.43
N ASN A 121 -10.91 -9.94 45.55
CA ASN A 121 -9.65 -9.18 45.66
C ASN A 121 -8.86 -9.58 46.93
N ASP A 122 -7.53 -9.62 46.88
CA ASP A 122 -6.61 -9.88 48.01
C ASP A 122 -5.69 -8.71 48.42
N ASP A 123 -5.34 -7.81 47.52
CA ASP A 123 -4.33 -6.76 47.76
C ASP A 123 -4.78 -5.34 47.35
N GLY A 124 -6.09 -5.08 47.35
CA GLY A 124 -6.70 -3.82 46.92
C GLY A 124 -6.64 -2.68 47.95
N ALA A 125 -6.16 -2.91 49.17
CA ALA A 125 -5.92 -1.91 50.21
C ALA A 125 -4.45 -1.89 50.63
N ALA A 126 -4.05 -0.93 51.48
CA ALA A 126 -2.63 -0.74 51.83
C ALA A 126 -2.00 -2.01 52.44
N GLY A 127 -0.87 -2.48 51.91
CA GLY A 127 -0.20 -3.69 52.40
C GLY A 127 -0.73 -4.97 51.76
N VAL A 128 -1.12 -5.95 52.57
CA VAL A 128 -1.70 -7.25 52.16
C VAL A 128 -3.19 -7.32 52.51
N ASN A 129 -3.85 -6.17 52.42
CA ASN A 129 -5.25 -6.00 52.79
C ASN A 129 -6.11 -6.00 51.52
N ALA A 130 -7.31 -6.57 51.62
CA ALA A 130 -8.21 -6.70 50.48
C ALA A 130 -9.21 -5.54 50.40
N ARG A 131 -9.52 -5.08 49.19
CA ARG A 131 -10.57 -4.07 48.93
C ARG A 131 -11.36 -4.39 47.68
N ILE A 132 -12.68 -4.26 47.77
CA ILE A 132 -13.58 -4.31 46.60
C ILE A 132 -14.38 -3.00 46.55
N GLU A 133 -14.36 -2.32 45.40
CA GLU A 133 -15.27 -1.21 45.10
C GLU A 133 -16.18 -1.54 43.91
N ARG A 134 -17.49 -1.44 44.09
CA ARG A 134 -18.47 -1.69 43.02
C ARG A 134 -19.66 -0.75 43.13
N ASP A 135 -20.19 -0.35 41.97
CA ASP A 135 -21.50 0.29 41.89
C ASP A 135 -22.56 -0.81 42.03
N LEU A 136 -23.37 -0.72 43.09
CA LEU A 136 -24.38 -1.72 43.43
C LEU A 136 -25.78 -1.09 43.34
N GLU A 137 -26.71 -1.86 42.80
CA GLU A 137 -28.13 -1.51 42.79
C GLU A 137 -28.76 -1.78 44.16
N PRO A 138 -29.93 -1.19 44.48
CA PRO A 138 -30.65 -1.51 45.71
C PRO A 138 -30.94 -3.01 45.82
N GLY A 139 -30.53 -3.62 46.93
CA GLY A 139 -30.65 -5.08 47.08
C GLY A 139 -29.79 -5.67 48.18
N ALA A 140 -29.93 -6.99 48.39
CA ALA A 140 -29.14 -7.75 49.35
C ALA A 140 -27.87 -8.32 48.69
N TYR A 141 -26.77 -8.29 49.44
CA TYR A 141 -25.46 -8.78 49.01
C TYR A 141 -24.79 -9.56 50.13
N ARG A 142 -23.82 -10.40 49.76
CA ARG A 142 -23.04 -11.21 50.70
C ARG A 142 -21.54 -10.99 50.51
N ILE A 143 -20.78 -11.17 51.59
CA ILE A 143 -19.33 -11.05 51.62
C ILE A 143 -18.76 -12.34 52.21
N GLU A 144 -17.76 -12.93 51.57
CA GLU A 144 -16.89 -13.93 52.19
C GLU A 144 -15.54 -13.28 52.51
N ALA A 145 -15.18 -13.24 53.80
CA ALA A 145 -13.89 -12.77 54.29
C ALA A 145 -12.99 -13.97 54.60
N THR A 146 -11.93 -14.15 53.82
CA THR A 146 -10.97 -15.25 53.95
C THR A 146 -9.53 -14.73 53.75
N THR A 147 -8.57 -15.61 53.51
CA THR A 147 -7.15 -15.27 53.41
C THR A 147 -6.44 -16.02 52.30
N VAL A 148 -5.32 -15.46 51.82
CA VAL A 148 -4.48 -16.09 50.78
C VAL A 148 -3.80 -17.35 51.30
N GLY A 149 -3.21 -17.27 52.52
CA GLY A 149 -2.31 -18.29 53.09
C GLY A 149 -2.96 -19.54 53.67
N GLY A 150 -4.31 -19.61 53.70
CA GLY A 150 -5.07 -20.74 54.23
C GLY A 150 -4.80 -21.08 55.71
N ARG A 151 -5.25 -22.25 56.15
CA ARG A 151 -5.17 -22.72 57.56
C ARG A 151 -3.75 -22.83 58.12
N GLY A 152 -2.74 -22.98 57.25
CA GLY A 152 -1.34 -23.11 57.65
C GLY A 152 -0.74 -21.85 58.30
N ARG A 153 -1.39 -20.70 58.13
CA ARG A 153 -1.01 -19.40 58.71
C ARG A 153 -1.13 -19.37 60.25
N GLY A 154 -2.05 -20.13 60.82
CA GLY A 154 -2.46 -19.99 62.23
C GLY A 154 -3.42 -18.82 62.46
N PRO A 155 -3.93 -18.60 63.69
CA PRO A 155 -4.98 -17.62 63.95
C PRO A 155 -4.58 -16.18 63.61
N ALA A 156 -5.52 -15.37 63.09
CA ALA A 156 -5.27 -13.97 62.77
C ALA A 156 -6.52 -13.10 62.92
N ASP A 157 -6.37 -11.92 63.52
CA ASP A 157 -7.44 -10.94 63.71
C ASP A 157 -7.66 -10.08 62.44
N PHE A 158 -8.91 -9.68 62.17
CA PHE A 158 -9.27 -8.81 61.04
C PHE A 158 -10.37 -7.81 61.39
N SER A 159 -10.44 -6.73 60.61
CA SER A 159 -11.58 -5.80 60.58
C SER A 159 -12.17 -5.73 59.17
N LEU A 160 -13.49 -5.85 59.06
CA LEU A 160 -14.25 -5.68 57.83
C LEU A 160 -15.07 -4.38 57.90
N THR A 161 -14.95 -3.53 56.89
CA THR A 161 -15.75 -2.31 56.75
C THR A 161 -16.45 -2.28 55.40
N VAL A 162 -17.75 -2.04 55.39
CA VAL A 162 -18.57 -1.78 54.20
C VAL A 162 -18.96 -0.30 54.23
N GLY A 163 -18.59 0.48 53.23
CA GLY A 163 -18.88 1.91 53.15
C GLY A 163 -19.67 2.26 51.90
N TYR A 164 -20.68 3.13 52.03
CA TYR A 164 -21.33 3.79 50.90
C TYR A 164 -20.49 5.01 50.54
N VAL A 165 -19.81 4.94 49.40
CA VAL A 165 -18.93 5.99 48.91
C VAL A 165 -19.78 6.94 48.07
N GLU A 166 -20.08 8.11 48.61
CA GLU A 166 -20.56 9.21 47.79
C GLU A 166 -19.49 9.50 46.72
N GLY A 167 -19.85 9.38 45.44
CA GLY A 167 -18.90 9.59 44.35
C GLY A 167 -18.29 11.00 44.42
N CYS A 168 -17.12 11.20 43.80
CA CYS A 168 -16.35 12.44 43.95
C CYS A 168 -17.22 13.68 43.78
N GLU A 169 -17.15 14.60 44.74
CA GLU A 169 -17.82 15.89 44.65
C GLU A 169 -17.40 16.56 43.34
N THR A 170 -18.38 16.83 42.46
CA THR A 170 -18.09 17.50 41.20
C THR A 170 -17.91 18.99 41.47
N ILE A 171 -16.70 19.48 41.27
CA ILE A 171 -16.31 20.87 41.51
C ILE A 171 -16.64 21.71 40.27
N PRO A 172 -17.51 22.73 40.35
CA PRO A 172 -17.81 23.60 39.22
C PRO A 172 -16.68 24.60 38.96
N LEU A 173 -16.05 24.51 37.79
CA LEU A 173 -15.04 25.47 37.33
C LEU A 173 -15.67 26.78 36.82
N GLY A 174 -16.90 26.72 36.33
CA GLY A 174 -17.65 27.88 35.84
C GLY A 174 -18.00 27.79 34.36
N VAL A 175 -18.10 28.96 33.71
CA VAL A 175 -18.47 29.11 32.31
C VAL A 175 -17.22 29.41 31.50
N LEU A 176 -16.91 28.57 30.52
CA LEU A 176 -15.77 28.78 29.64
C LEU A 176 -16.11 29.85 28.59
N THR A 177 -15.35 30.93 28.54
CA THR A 177 -15.49 32.00 27.54
C THR A 177 -14.12 32.33 26.93
N ALA A 178 -14.10 33.13 25.86
CA ALA A 178 -12.85 33.47 25.16
C ALA A 178 -11.93 34.39 25.97
N GLU A 179 -12.43 35.01 27.04
CA GLU A 179 -11.71 36.04 27.80
C GLU A 179 -10.88 35.48 28.96
N ALA A 180 -11.12 34.22 29.37
CA ALA A 180 -10.44 33.63 30.52
C ALA A 180 -10.43 32.09 30.48
N ASP A 181 -9.28 31.53 30.83
CA ASP A 181 -9.13 30.10 31.08
C ASP A 181 -9.75 29.72 32.43
N LEU A 182 -10.23 28.49 32.53
CA LEU A 182 -10.66 27.90 33.79
C LEU A 182 -9.54 27.02 34.32
N THR A 183 -9.11 27.26 35.55
CA THR A 183 -7.99 26.55 36.15
C THR A 183 -8.38 25.94 37.49
N ALA A 184 -7.81 24.77 37.80
CA ALA A 184 -7.86 24.18 39.13
C ALA A 184 -6.51 23.55 39.48
N THR A 185 -6.19 23.49 40.76
CA THR A 185 -4.99 22.83 41.26
C THR A 185 -5.36 21.89 42.38
N GLY A 186 -4.65 20.77 42.49
CA GLY A 186 -4.89 19.82 43.56
C GLY A 186 -3.70 18.90 43.81
N VAL A 187 -3.95 17.91 44.66
CA VAL A 187 -2.98 16.88 45.00
C VAL A 187 -3.73 15.55 45.06
N TRP A 188 -3.21 14.54 44.37
CA TRP A 188 -3.61 13.15 44.56
C TRP A 188 -2.88 12.55 45.76
N THR A 189 -3.67 11.97 46.65
CA THR A 189 -3.24 11.25 47.85
C THR A 189 -3.99 9.92 47.93
N VAL A 190 -3.53 9.02 48.80
CA VAL A 190 -4.23 7.75 49.10
C VAL A 190 -5.66 7.94 49.60
N ASP A 191 -5.98 9.10 50.16
CA ASP A 191 -7.30 9.46 50.69
C ASP A 191 -8.15 10.26 49.68
N THR A 192 -7.62 10.56 48.50
CA THR A 192 -8.36 11.23 47.44
C THR A 192 -9.47 10.31 46.94
N CYS A 193 -10.60 10.90 46.52
CA CYS A 193 -11.72 10.14 45.95
C CYS A 193 -11.26 9.22 44.81
N GLY A 194 -11.91 8.07 44.60
CA GLY A 194 -11.57 7.15 43.52
C GLY A 194 -12.14 7.57 42.16
N SER A 195 -11.36 7.36 41.09
CA SER A 195 -11.80 7.51 39.70
C SER A 195 -13.00 6.62 39.41
N ARG A 196 -13.96 7.18 38.66
CA ARG A 196 -15.14 6.44 38.17
C ARG A 196 -14.82 5.64 36.91
N ILE A 197 -13.71 5.93 36.25
CA ILE A 197 -13.29 5.36 34.97
C ILE A 197 -12.22 4.28 35.20
N GLU A 198 -11.22 4.58 36.01
CA GLU A 198 -10.08 3.70 36.33
C GLU A 198 -10.11 3.24 37.79
N PRO A 199 -10.52 1.99 38.08
CA PRO A 199 -10.65 1.50 39.45
C PRO A 199 -9.33 1.56 40.24
N ASN A 200 -9.39 2.03 41.49
CA ASN A 200 -8.25 2.19 42.42
C ASN A 200 -7.31 3.39 42.14
N HIS A 201 -7.67 4.28 41.21
CA HIS A 201 -6.90 5.51 40.96
C HIS A 201 -7.52 6.69 41.72
N PRO A 202 -6.72 7.61 42.29
CA PRO A 202 -7.22 8.81 42.94
C PRO A 202 -7.64 9.83 41.88
N ALA A 203 -8.80 10.47 42.05
CA ALA A 203 -9.37 11.39 41.09
C ALA A 203 -10.09 12.59 41.71
N TYR A 204 -10.12 13.67 40.94
CA TYR A 204 -11.01 14.81 41.15
C TYR A 204 -12.00 14.90 40.00
N SER A 205 -13.27 15.19 40.33
CA SER A 205 -14.30 15.46 39.34
C SER A 205 -14.54 16.96 39.23
N TYR A 206 -14.45 17.50 38.01
CA TYR A 206 -14.72 18.89 37.70
C TYR A 206 -15.86 19.01 36.68
N SER A 207 -16.50 20.17 36.63
CA SER A 207 -17.47 20.50 35.58
C SER A 207 -17.28 21.90 35.03
N PHE A 208 -17.58 22.09 33.75
CA PHE A 208 -17.66 23.42 33.14
C PHE A 208 -18.85 23.52 32.18
N MET A 209 -19.33 24.75 31.97
CA MET A 209 -20.36 25.06 30.97
C MET A 209 -19.73 25.75 29.77
N LEU A 210 -19.99 25.22 28.58
CA LEU A 210 -19.61 25.81 27.30
C LEU A 210 -20.86 26.50 26.69
N PRO A 211 -20.91 27.84 26.62
CA PRO A 211 -22.11 28.57 26.22
C PRO A 211 -22.41 28.52 24.71
N ALA A 212 -21.39 28.28 23.88
CA ALA A 212 -21.48 28.16 22.43
C ALA A 212 -20.48 27.11 21.95
N SER A 213 -20.80 26.40 20.86
CA SER A 213 -19.90 25.39 20.30
C SER A 213 -18.53 25.97 19.96
N GLY A 214 -17.46 25.23 20.23
CA GLY A 214 -16.10 25.67 19.96
C GLY A 214 -15.06 24.60 20.28
N ARG A 215 -13.82 24.82 19.82
CA ARG A 215 -12.68 23.97 20.17
C ARG A 215 -12.18 24.26 21.58
N VAL A 216 -12.18 23.24 22.43
CA VAL A 216 -11.72 23.31 23.83
C VAL A 216 -10.49 22.44 23.96
N ARG A 217 -9.44 22.98 24.58
CA ARG A 217 -8.27 22.23 25.01
C ARG A 217 -8.20 22.20 26.53
N ILE A 218 -7.89 21.02 27.04
CA ILE A 218 -7.83 20.68 28.45
C ILE A 218 -6.45 20.09 28.68
N ASP A 219 -5.63 20.77 29.48
CA ASP A 219 -4.32 20.28 29.91
C ASP A 219 -4.39 19.88 31.38
N LEU A 220 -3.80 18.73 31.70
CA LEU A 220 -3.57 18.29 33.07
C LEU A 220 -2.07 18.06 33.24
N THR A 221 -1.43 18.91 34.03
CA THR A 221 0.02 18.91 34.22
C THR A 221 0.38 18.56 35.65
N SER A 222 1.49 17.86 35.83
CA SER A 222 2.02 17.49 37.15
C SER A 222 3.55 17.54 37.15
N GLU A 223 4.15 18.01 38.25
CA GLU A 223 5.60 17.89 38.46
C GLU A 223 5.98 16.54 39.10
N HIS A 224 5.11 15.98 39.94
CA HIS A 224 5.41 14.80 40.77
C HIS A 224 4.58 13.56 40.43
N GLY A 225 3.57 13.67 39.57
CA GLY A 225 2.66 12.61 39.17
C GLY A 225 2.69 12.32 37.67
N ASP A 226 1.84 11.37 37.28
CA ASP A 226 1.68 10.90 35.91
C ASP A 226 0.19 11.09 35.53
N PRO A 227 -0.22 12.30 35.13
CA PRO A 227 -1.63 12.66 35.00
C PRO A 227 -2.36 11.79 33.96
N VAL A 228 -3.66 11.59 34.20
CA VAL A 228 -4.59 10.99 33.24
C VAL A 228 -5.87 11.82 33.24
N LEU A 229 -6.32 12.20 32.06
CA LEU A 229 -7.46 13.07 31.86
C LEU A 229 -8.58 12.32 31.16
N SER A 230 -9.82 12.51 31.62
CA SER A 230 -11.03 12.07 30.92
C SER A 230 -12.05 13.20 30.82
N LEU A 231 -12.74 13.26 29.68
CA LEU A 231 -13.78 14.22 29.37
C LEU A 231 -15.08 13.48 29.06
N ALA A 232 -16.17 13.85 29.72
CA ALA A 232 -17.49 13.27 29.53
C ALA A 232 -18.56 14.34 29.26
N SER A 233 -19.58 13.92 28.53
CA SER A 233 -20.84 14.63 28.30
C SER A 233 -21.98 13.89 29.01
N PRO A 234 -23.22 14.42 29.03
CA PRO A 234 -24.38 13.66 29.53
C PRO A 234 -24.62 12.32 28.82
N ALA A 235 -24.04 12.11 27.62
CA ALA A 235 -24.12 10.86 26.88
C ALA A 235 -23.02 9.84 27.22
N GLY A 236 -22.05 10.21 28.07
CA GLY A 236 -20.92 9.37 28.47
C GLY A 236 -19.55 9.99 28.19
N VAL A 237 -18.48 9.20 28.39
CA VAL A 237 -17.09 9.59 28.14
C VAL A 237 -16.89 9.82 26.64
N ILE A 238 -16.34 10.98 26.29
CA ILE A 238 -16.11 11.42 24.92
C ILE A 238 -14.63 11.70 24.61
N GLY A 239 -13.73 11.53 25.58
CA GLY A 239 -12.29 11.59 25.37
C GLY A 239 -11.53 11.17 26.62
N ALA A 240 -10.38 10.54 26.43
CA ALA A 240 -9.44 10.20 27.49
C ALA A 240 -8.00 10.30 26.95
N ASN A 241 -7.04 10.66 27.79
CA ASN A 241 -5.63 10.79 27.43
C ASN A 241 -4.74 10.79 28.67
N ASP A 242 -3.57 10.17 28.59
CA ASP A 242 -2.53 10.11 29.62
C ASP A 242 -1.27 10.92 29.23
N ASP A 243 -0.72 10.72 28.04
CA ASP A 243 0.57 11.33 27.61
C ASP A 243 0.45 12.27 26.38
N GLY A 244 -0.65 13.03 26.27
CA GLY A 244 -0.92 13.91 25.12
C GLY A 244 -0.29 15.32 25.18
N GLY A 245 0.32 15.69 26.30
CA GLY A 245 1.01 16.96 26.54
C GLY A 245 2.54 16.79 26.67
N PRO A 246 3.27 17.88 26.96
CA PRO A 246 4.74 17.80 27.11
C PRO A 246 5.15 16.90 28.28
N GLY A 247 6.10 15.99 28.08
CA GLY A 247 6.53 15.05 29.12
C GLY A 247 5.52 13.92 29.30
N ARG A 248 5.07 13.71 30.53
CA ARG A 248 3.99 12.75 30.87
C ARG A 248 2.65 13.43 31.15
N ASN A 249 2.50 14.65 30.65
CA ASN A 249 1.31 15.44 30.93
C ASN A 249 0.17 15.03 30.00
N SER A 250 -1.08 15.14 30.44
CA SER A 250 -2.22 14.80 29.60
C SER A 250 -2.77 16.02 28.87
N ARG A 251 -3.29 15.81 27.66
CA ARG A 251 -4.01 16.82 26.90
C ARG A 251 -5.16 16.22 26.12
N ILE A 252 -6.34 16.82 26.25
CA ILE A 252 -7.48 16.58 25.35
C ILE A 252 -7.80 17.88 24.63
N GLU A 253 -7.82 17.85 23.30
CA GLU A 253 -8.29 18.96 22.46
C GLU A 253 -9.40 18.49 21.53
N LYS A 254 -10.61 19.07 21.66
CA LYS A 254 -11.80 18.60 20.96
C LYS A 254 -12.77 19.73 20.62
N TYR A 255 -13.44 19.62 19.47
CA TYR A 255 -14.58 20.49 19.15
C TYR A 255 -15.83 20.01 19.88
N LEU A 256 -16.40 20.87 20.71
CA LEU A 256 -17.51 20.54 21.60
C LEU A 256 -18.73 21.41 21.27
N PRO A 257 -19.94 20.84 21.16
CA PRO A 257 -21.18 21.61 21.16
C PRO A 257 -21.40 22.42 22.44
N ALA A 258 -22.27 23.43 22.40
CA ALA A 258 -22.71 24.11 23.62
C ALA A 258 -23.34 23.10 24.61
N GLY A 259 -22.93 23.13 25.88
CA GLY A 259 -23.35 22.14 26.85
C GLY A 259 -22.58 22.17 28.17
N VAL A 260 -22.91 21.23 29.06
CA VAL A 260 -22.18 21.01 30.33
C VAL A 260 -21.35 19.75 30.19
N TYR A 261 -20.10 19.82 30.62
CA TYR A 261 -19.11 18.75 30.51
C TYR A 261 -18.53 18.42 31.87
N LEU A 262 -18.15 17.15 32.04
CA LEU A 262 -17.48 16.63 33.21
C LEU A 262 -16.03 16.29 32.84
N ILE A 263 -15.11 16.66 33.71
CA ILE A 263 -13.69 16.30 33.60
C ILE A 263 -13.37 15.43 34.80
N GLU A 264 -12.70 14.31 34.55
CA GLU A 264 -12.05 13.54 35.60
C GLU A 264 -10.53 13.73 35.45
N ALA A 265 -9.92 14.27 36.50
CA ALA A 265 -8.47 14.41 36.62
C ALA A 265 -7.97 13.32 37.56
N THR A 266 -7.36 12.29 36.99
CA THR A 266 -6.79 11.13 37.69
C THR A 266 -5.32 11.00 37.32
N THR A 267 -4.72 9.87 37.63
CA THR A 267 -3.29 9.62 37.45
C THR A 267 -3.06 8.18 37.04
N TYR A 268 -1.95 7.89 36.35
CA TYR A 268 -1.67 6.60 35.72
C TYR A 268 -1.38 5.50 36.73
N LEU A 269 -0.79 5.83 37.89
CA LEU A 269 -0.59 4.84 38.96
C LEU A 269 -1.80 4.82 39.90
N GLN A 270 -2.08 3.64 40.43
CA GLN A 270 -3.06 3.46 41.50
C GLN A 270 -2.66 4.24 42.76
N ALA A 271 -3.64 4.55 43.61
CA ALA A 271 -3.48 5.46 44.75
C ALA A 271 -2.34 5.04 45.71
N ASP A 272 -2.10 3.74 45.87
CA ASP A 272 -1.07 3.14 46.72
C ASP A 272 0.34 3.13 46.11
N ARG A 273 0.45 3.34 44.79
CA ARG A 273 1.71 3.36 44.03
C ARG A 273 2.16 4.76 43.64
N GLN A 274 1.34 5.77 43.90
CA GLN A 274 1.71 7.17 43.74
C GLN A 274 2.79 7.58 44.74
N PRO A 275 3.64 8.56 44.39
CA PRO A 275 4.37 9.33 45.39
C PRO A 275 3.41 9.84 46.46
N LEU A 276 3.85 9.93 47.73
CA LEU A 276 3.01 10.30 48.88
C LEU A 276 2.16 11.57 48.68
N VAL A 277 2.60 12.44 47.77
CA VAL A 277 1.93 13.66 47.31
C VAL A 277 2.26 13.83 45.83
N ALA A 278 1.27 13.73 44.95
CA ALA A 278 1.41 14.07 43.52
C ALA A 278 0.53 15.28 43.21
N ASP A 279 1.14 16.42 42.88
CA ASP A 279 0.43 17.66 42.57
C ASP A 279 -0.18 17.64 41.16
N PHE A 280 -1.15 18.49 40.89
CA PHE A 280 -1.58 18.76 39.52
C PHE A 280 -2.12 20.17 39.34
N GLU A 281 -2.06 20.63 38.10
CA GLU A 281 -2.74 21.80 37.58
C GLU A 281 -3.59 21.37 36.36
N LEU A 282 -4.88 21.68 36.42
CA LEU A 282 -5.86 21.50 35.35
C LEU A 282 -6.14 22.86 34.72
N THR A 283 -6.00 22.98 33.41
CA THR A 283 -6.36 24.19 32.64
C THR A 283 -7.33 23.81 31.52
N VAL A 284 -8.47 24.49 31.46
CA VAL A 284 -9.46 24.40 30.39
C VAL A 284 -9.49 25.74 29.68
N HIS A 285 -9.16 25.75 28.38
CA HIS A 285 -9.15 26.96 27.58
C HIS A 285 -9.93 26.79 26.29
N LEU A 286 -10.55 27.89 25.85
CA LEU A 286 -11.15 27.97 24.54
C LEU A 286 -10.04 28.31 23.54
N VAL A 287 -9.84 27.47 22.54
CA VAL A 287 -8.83 27.71 21.51
C VAL A 287 -9.33 28.84 20.61
N ASP A 288 -8.53 29.91 20.47
CA ASP A 288 -8.82 30.98 19.53
C ASP A 288 -8.73 30.44 18.09
N GLU A 289 -9.88 30.10 17.51
CA GLU A 289 -9.97 29.52 16.17
C GLU A 289 -9.43 30.48 15.09
N VAL A 290 -9.41 31.80 15.30
CA VAL A 290 -8.83 32.75 14.33
C VAL A 290 -7.30 32.66 14.33
N ALA A 291 -6.67 32.43 15.49
CA ALA A 291 -5.23 32.20 15.57
C ALA A 291 -4.83 30.78 15.13
N ALA A 292 -5.65 29.77 15.44
CA ALA A 292 -5.39 28.38 15.03
C ALA A 292 -5.55 28.17 13.52
N GLN A 293 -6.47 28.90 12.86
CA GLN A 293 -6.64 28.92 11.41
C GLN A 293 -5.44 29.52 10.65
N HIS A 294 -4.48 30.15 11.34
CA HIS A 294 -3.31 30.78 10.74
C HIS A 294 -2.03 29.91 10.84
N SER A 295 -2.08 28.75 11.51
CA SER A 295 -0.95 27.81 11.64
C SER A 295 -1.21 26.53 10.86
N PHE A 296 -0.21 25.97 10.18
CA PHE A 296 -0.35 24.66 9.54
C PHE A 296 -0.27 23.52 10.57
N ILE A 297 -1.14 22.51 10.44
CA ILE A 297 -1.13 21.28 11.25
C ILE A 297 -1.28 20.10 10.31
N LEU A 298 -0.21 19.33 10.12
CA LEU A 298 -0.22 18.16 9.25
C LEU A 298 -0.68 16.92 9.99
N LYS A 299 -1.57 16.14 9.38
CA LYS A 299 -1.98 14.83 9.85
C LYS A 299 -2.02 13.83 8.71
N VAL A 300 -1.56 12.62 8.97
CA VAL A 300 -1.94 11.45 8.18
C VAL A 300 -3.42 11.20 8.43
N GLU A 301 -4.23 11.46 7.42
CA GLU A 301 -5.68 11.25 7.43
C GLU A 301 -6.03 9.81 7.03
N GLU A 302 -5.21 9.19 6.19
CA GLU A 302 -5.43 7.84 5.66
C GLU A 302 -4.11 7.13 5.36
N SER A 303 -4.05 5.82 5.62
CA SER A 303 -3.00 4.89 5.23
C SER A 303 -3.67 3.68 4.63
N LEU A 304 -3.22 3.28 3.45
CA LEU A 304 -3.76 2.21 2.64
C LEU A 304 -2.60 1.28 2.25
N ALA A 305 -2.25 0.37 3.16
CA ALA A 305 -1.45 -0.80 2.85
C ALA A 305 -2.36 -2.01 2.61
N PRO A 306 -1.91 -3.04 1.87
CA PRO A 306 -2.63 -4.31 1.82
C PRO A 306 -2.69 -5.00 3.19
N ASP A 307 -3.81 -5.66 3.48
CA ASP A 307 -3.98 -6.44 4.72
C ASP A 307 -3.07 -7.67 4.78
N VAL A 308 -2.69 -8.21 3.61
CA VAL A 308 -1.79 -9.35 3.43
C VAL A 308 -0.71 -8.98 2.42
N VAL A 309 0.56 -9.23 2.74
CA VAL A 309 1.71 -8.94 1.86
C VAL A 309 2.69 -10.12 1.83
N ILE A 310 3.42 -10.29 0.73
CA ILE A 310 4.38 -11.39 0.58
C ILE A 310 5.75 -10.98 1.12
N ALA A 311 6.36 -11.85 1.92
CA ALA A 311 7.68 -11.62 2.50
C ALA A 311 8.73 -11.36 1.42
N ARG A 312 9.55 -10.31 1.61
CA ARG A 312 10.65 -9.87 0.73
C ARG A 312 10.21 -9.31 -0.63
N GLU A 313 8.91 -9.14 -0.85
CA GLU A 313 8.40 -8.44 -2.01
C GLU A 313 8.06 -6.98 -1.64
N PRO A 314 8.32 -6.02 -2.55
CA PRO A 314 7.84 -4.67 -2.36
C PRO A 314 6.31 -4.63 -2.45
N PHE A 315 5.70 -3.87 -1.57
CA PHE A 315 4.30 -3.47 -1.66
C PHE A 315 4.18 -1.97 -1.44
N MET A 316 3.16 -1.39 -2.07
CA MET A 316 2.89 0.03 -1.98
C MET A 316 2.07 0.36 -0.75
N VAL A 317 2.48 1.40 -0.04
CA VAL A 317 1.69 2.07 0.99
C VAL A 317 1.18 3.38 0.40
N ASP A 318 -0.09 3.40 0.04
CA ASP A 318 -0.80 4.60 -0.35
C ASP A 318 -1.21 5.38 0.90
N PHE A 319 -1.27 6.71 0.79
CA PHE A 319 -1.61 7.53 1.95
C PHE A 319 -2.12 8.91 1.62
N ARG A 320 -2.73 9.54 2.64
CA ARG A 320 -3.22 10.91 2.59
C ARG A 320 -2.72 11.70 3.79
N VAL A 321 -2.12 12.85 3.51
CA VAL A 321 -1.78 13.86 4.52
C VAL A 321 -2.62 15.11 4.29
N GLY A 322 -3.30 15.59 5.33
CA GLY A 322 -4.11 16.80 5.30
C GLY A 322 -3.55 17.89 6.23
N ASN A 323 -3.73 19.16 5.83
CA ASN A 323 -3.51 20.29 6.72
C ASN A 323 -4.83 20.70 7.39
N VAL A 324 -4.97 20.35 8.66
CA VAL A 324 -6.17 20.61 9.47
C VAL A 324 -6.10 21.95 10.23
N GLY A 325 -4.95 22.63 10.17
CA GLY A 325 -4.72 23.93 10.80
C GLY A 325 -5.12 25.11 9.92
N GLY A 326 -5.24 24.92 8.60
CA GLY A 326 -5.76 25.95 7.68
C GLY A 326 -4.78 27.08 7.32
N GLY A 327 -3.65 27.23 8.03
CA GLY A 327 -2.56 28.14 7.65
C GLY A 327 -1.64 27.54 6.58
N ASP A 328 -1.04 28.37 5.73
CA ASP A 328 -0.07 27.91 4.71
C ASP A 328 1.20 27.33 5.37
N LEU A 329 1.84 26.36 4.69
CA LEU A 329 3.19 25.96 5.09
C LEU A 329 4.21 27.06 4.73
N PRO A 330 5.06 27.49 5.68
CA PRO A 330 6.10 28.47 5.41
C PRO A 330 7.13 27.96 4.39
N GLU A 331 7.68 28.87 3.58
CA GLU A 331 8.63 28.55 2.50
C GLU A 331 9.97 27.99 2.99
N ASP A 332 10.35 28.23 4.25
CA ASP A 332 11.58 27.75 4.90
C ASP A 332 11.46 26.34 5.51
N TRP A 333 10.40 25.60 5.19
CA TRP A 333 10.11 24.28 5.75
C TRP A 333 10.15 23.19 4.68
N PHE A 334 10.47 21.98 5.12
CA PHE A 334 10.24 20.76 4.36
C PHE A 334 9.53 19.74 5.24
N VAL A 335 8.92 18.74 4.63
CA VAL A 335 8.21 17.67 5.37
C VAL A 335 8.74 16.33 4.93
N ILE A 336 9.01 15.46 5.89
CA ILE A 336 9.32 14.06 5.64
C ILE A 336 8.04 13.25 5.90
N VAL A 337 7.68 12.42 4.94
CA VAL A 337 6.75 11.31 5.15
C VAL A 337 7.56 10.03 5.10
N TYR A 338 7.32 9.12 6.04
CA TYR A 338 8.05 7.87 6.10
C TYR A 338 7.14 6.70 6.47
N ALA A 339 7.40 5.54 5.89
CA ALA A 339 6.81 4.27 6.30
C ALA A 339 7.89 3.43 7.00
N ILE A 340 7.57 2.89 8.18
CA ILE A 340 8.48 2.06 8.98
C ILE A 340 7.79 0.74 9.30
N GLY A 341 8.50 -0.38 9.06
CA GLY A 341 8.13 -1.71 9.55
C GLY A 341 8.72 -2.05 10.92
N PRO A 342 8.35 -3.20 11.53
CA PRO A 342 8.88 -3.62 12.82
C PRO A 342 10.41 -3.73 12.83
N ARG A 343 11.02 -3.18 13.89
CA ARG A 343 12.46 -3.34 14.16
C ARG A 343 12.76 -4.78 14.55
N ALA A 344 13.14 -5.57 13.56
CA ALA A 344 13.80 -6.84 13.76
C ALA A 344 15.18 -6.61 14.41
N TYR A 345 15.29 -6.75 15.74
CA TYR A 345 16.59 -6.72 16.41
C TYR A 345 17.50 -7.80 15.81
N ALA A 346 18.66 -7.35 15.31
CA ALA A 346 19.70 -8.12 14.62
C ALA A 346 19.33 -8.59 13.19
N ASP A 347 20.12 -8.08 12.23
CA ASP A 347 20.19 -8.45 10.82
C ASP A 347 18.97 -8.09 9.95
N LEU A 348 18.84 -6.79 9.67
CA LEU A 348 18.52 -6.14 8.38
C LEU A 348 18.34 -4.64 8.65
N GLU A 349 18.77 -3.79 7.71
CA GLU A 349 18.56 -2.34 7.76
C GLU A 349 17.08 -2.02 8.03
N ILE A 350 16.82 -0.94 8.77
CA ILE A 350 15.46 -0.47 9.04
C ILE A 350 14.75 -0.33 7.68
N PRO A 351 13.64 -1.03 7.39
CA PRO A 351 12.85 -0.75 6.19
C PRO A 351 12.11 0.56 6.46
N SER A 352 12.85 1.65 6.35
CA SER A 352 12.35 3.02 6.33
C SER A 352 12.54 3.52 4.92
N SER A 353 11.44 3.78 4.23
CA SER A 353 11.45 4.56 3.00
C SER A 353 10.87 5.93 3.34
N GLU A 354 11.50 6.98 2.83
CA GLU A 354 11.18 8.36 3.13
C GLU A 354 10.98 9.16 1.84
N THR A 355 10.01 10.06 1.87
CA THR A 355 9.75 11.04 0.82
C THR A 355 9.86 12.44 1.43
N VAL A 356 10.64 13.32 0.77
CA VAL A 356 10.91 14.69 1.25
C VAL A 356 10.13 15.69 0.40
N TRP A 357 9.39 16.59 1.06
CA TRP A 357 8.57 17.63 0.46
C TRP A 357 9.18 19.02 0.65
N ASN A 358 9.48 19.75 -0.44
CA ASN A 358 9.83 21.17 -0.40
C ASN A 358 8.56 22.05 -0.35
N ALA A 359 8.54 23.10 0.48
CA ALA A 359 7.39 24.01 0.57
C ALA A 359 6.95 24.60 -0.79
N GLY A 360 5.63 24.69 -1.04
CA GLY A 360 5.04 25.48 -2.14
C GLY A 360 4.36 24.75 -3.32
N THR A 361 4.07 23.45 -3.26
CA THR A 361 3.39 22.70 -4.34
C THR A 361 1.91 22.37 -4.03
N SER A 362 1.01 22.39 -5.03
CA SER A 362 -0.45 22.07 -4.91
C SER A 362 -1.00 21.10 -5.99
N TYR A 363 -1.81 20.06 -5.65
CA TYR A 363 -2.68 19.22 -6.54
C TYR A 363 -3.59 18.22 -5.76
N HIS A 364 -4.59 17.58 -6.39
CA HIS A 364 -5.62 16.70 -5.79
C HIS A 364 -5.98 15.50 -6.71
N SER A 365 -6.47 14.38 -6.15
CA SER A 365 -7.01 13.24 -6.94
C SER A 365 -8.55 13.16 -7.03
N SER A 366 -9.33 13.85 -6.18
CA SER A 366 -10.81 13.99 -6.37
C SER A 366 -11.46 15.03 -5.43
N PRO A 367 -12.47 15.83 -5.88
CA PRO A 367 -13.19 16.82 -5.06
C PRO A 367 -14.19 16.26 -4.03
N GLU A 368 -14.54 14.97 -4.07
CA GLU A 368 -15.72 14.44 -3.38
C GLU A 368 -15.48 14.00 -1.91
N LEU A 369 -14.21 13.92 -1.48
CA LEU A 369 -13.79 13.50 -0.12
C LEU A 369 -13.12 14.61 0.70
N ALA A 370 -13.32 15.88 0.33
CA ALA A 370 -12.85 17.02 1.10
C ALA A 370 -13.67 17.16 2.41
N SER A 371 -13.01 17.03 3.56
CA SER A 371 -13.58 17.53 4.82
C SER A 371 -13.64 19.05 4.74
N ALA A 372 -14.71 19.67 5.24
CA ALA A 372 -14.92 21.12 5.21
C ALA A 372 -13.83 21.95 5.94
N THR A 373 -12.89 21.29 6.65
CA THR A 373 -11.82 21.91 7.45
C THR A 373 -10.41 21.46 7.07
N SER A 374 -10.24 20.62 6.04
CA SER A 374 -8.93 20.11 5.63
C SER A 374 -8.63 20.55 4.20
N THR A 375 -7.46 21.13 3.99
CA THR A 375 -6.95 21.41 2.64
C THR A 375 -6.01 20.28 2.26
N ALA A 376 -6.27 19.59 1.15
CA ALA A 376 -5.41 18.50 0.70
C ALA A 376 -4.14 19.05 0.05
N ILE A 377 -3.05 18.27 0.15
CA ILE A 377 -1.72 18.57 -0.36
C ILE A 377 -1.44 17.59 -1.54
N PRO A 378 -0.77 18.01 -2.63
CA PRO A 378 -0.53 17.20 -3.85
C PRO A 378 0.13 15.84 -3.67
N SER A 379 -0.28 14.97 -4.60
CA SER A 379 0.30 13.68 -5.05
C SER A 379 1.64 13.32 -4.42
N PHE A 380 1.58 12.33 -3.52
CA PHE A 380 2.72 11.57 -3.09
C PHE A 380 2.90 10.38 -4.04
N GLU A 381 4.14 10.03 -4.35
CA GLU A 381 4.41 8.68 -4.82
C GLU A 381 4.14 7.74 -3.63
N PRO A 382 3.44 6.61 -3.83
CA PRO A 382 3.23 5.66 -2.75
C PRO A 382 4.60 5.15 -2.27
N ILE A 383 4.69 4.83 -0.98
CA ILE A 383 5.97 4.41 -0.41
C ILE A 383 6.10 2.89 -0.61
N ASP A 384 7.15 2.49 -1.32
CA ASP A 384 7.57 1.08 -1.41
C ASP A 384 8.11 0.59 -0.05
N VAL A 385 7.52 -0.49 0.45
CA VAL A 385 7.94 -1.15 1.69
C VAL A 385 8.24 -2.62 1.40
N VAL A 386 9.34 -3.14 1.97
CA VAL A 386 9.70 -4.56 1.91
C VAL A 386 9.79 -5.12 3.32
N LEU A 387 9.00 -6.14 3.62
CA LEU A 387 9.02 -6.82 4.92
C LEU A 387 9.63 -8.22 4.80
N PRO A 388 10.75 -8.53 5.48
CA PRO A 388 11.52 -9.74 5.18
C PRO A 388 11.06 -11.01 5.92
N ARG A 389 10.21 -10.90 6.95
CA ARG A 389 9.84 -12.01 7.84
C ARG A 389 8.33 -12.23 7.81
N PRO A 390 7.86 -13.48 7.67
CA PRO A 390 6.44 -13.81 7.74
C PRO A 390 5.91 -13.66 9.17
N GLY A 391 4.58 -13.63 9.29
CA GLY A 391 3.83 -13.51 10.52
C GLY A 391 3.05 -12.19 10.65
N ASN A 392 2.43 -12.00 11.81
CA ASN A 392 1.74 -10.75 12.11
C ASN A 392 2.75 -9.59 12.21
N SER A 393 2.48 -8.52 11.48
CA SER A 393 3.34 -7.36 11.37
C SER A 393 2.52 -6.08 11.36
N TRP A 394 3.19 -4.96 11.19
CA TRP A 394 2.58 -3.65 11.07
C TRP A 394 3.44 -2.75 10.19
N VAL A 395 2.82 -1.73 9.62
CA VAL A 395 3.51 -0.57 9.07
C VAL A 395 3.04 0.65 9.84
N PHE A 396 4.00 1.49 10.20
CA PHE A 396 3.76 2.82 10.75
C PHE A 396 4.01 3.85 9.67
N LEU A 397 3.01 4.66 9.38
CA LEU A 397 3.15 5.80 8.48
C LEU A 397 3.20 7.10 9.30
N GLY A 398 4.30 7.84 9.19
CA GLY A 398 4.52 9.09 9.91
C GLY A 398 4.65 10.29 8.98
N VAL A 399 4.14 11.44 9.41
CA VAL A 399 4.41 12.75 8.81
C VAL A 399 5.11 13.65 9.80
N GLN A 400 6.18 14.30 9.36
CA GLN A 400 7.03 15.15 10.19
C GLN A 400 7.56 16.38 9.42
N PRO A 401 7.15 17.61 9.78
CA PRO A 401 7.72 18.84 9.24
C PRO A 401 9.03 19.22 9.95
N PHE A 402 9.96 19.79 9.19
CA PHE A 402 11.27 20.28 9.62
C PHE A 402 11.48 21.71 9.12
N GLN A 403 12.11 22.54 9.96
CA GLN A 403 12.48 23.90 9.58
C GLN A 403 13.94 23.97 9.13
N LEU A 404 14.21 24.66 8.02
CA LEU A 404 15.56 25.00 7.58
C LEU A 404 16.08 26.18 8.40
N VAL A 405 17.15 25.98 9.17
CA VAL A 405 17.81 27.05 9.92
C VAL A 405 19.06 27.49 9.16
N GLU A 406 18.98 28.67 8.52
CA GLU A 406 19.99 29.19 7.58
C GLU A 406 21.42 29.33 8.16
N ASP A 407 21.58 29.47 9.49
CA ASP A 407 22.87 29.86 10.10
C ASP A 407 23.69 28.72 10.76
N GLU A 408 23.18 27.49 10.86
CA GLU A 408 23.93 26.39 11.55
C GLU A 408 23.98 25.05 10.80
N GLY A 409 23.32 24.91 9.64
CA GLY A 409 23.22 23.62 8.95
C GLY A 409 22.55 22.53 9.80
N ARG A 410 21.72 22.94 10.76
CA ARG A 410 20.95 22.09 11.66
C ARG A 410 19.47 22.23 11.33
N TYR A 411 18.76 21.11 11.38
CA TYR A 411 17.31 21.06 11.25
C TYR A 411 16.69 21.19 12.64
N ASP A 412 15.78 22.14 12.82
CA ASP A 412 14.97 22.20 14.04
C ASP A 412 13.67 21.42 13.83
N ASN A 413 13.34 20.56 14.79
CA ASN A 413 12.15 19.73 14.77
C ASN A 413 11.20 20.28 15.83
N PRO A 414 10.13 21.00 15.46
CA PRO A 414 9.22 21.62 16.43
C PRO A 414 8.38 20.61 17.23
N GLY A 415 8.52 19.30 16.99
CA GLY A 415 7.75 18.26 17.67
C GLY A 415 6.34 18.08 17.12
N LEU A 416 6.03 18.66 15.97
CA LEU A 416 4.81 18.34 15.22
C LEU A 416 5.02 16.96 14.58
N PHE A 417 4.31 15.96 15.07
CA PHE A 417 4.39 14.60 14.55
C PHE A 417 3.01 13.98 14.62
N HIS A 418 2.62 13.32 13.53
CA HIS A 418 1.42 12.49 13.50
C HIS A 418 1.71 11.24 12.69
N GLY A 419 1.14 10.12 13.10
CA GLY A 419 1.15 8.93 12.27
C GLY A 419 0.13 7.92 12.74
N ILE A 420 -0.05 6.91 11.90
CA ILE A 420 -1.04 5.86 12.10
C ILE A 420 -0.37 4.50 11.88
N TRP A 421 -0.84 3.53 12.65
CA TRP A 421 -0.42 2.14 12.55
C TRP A 421 -1.44 1.38 11.72
N GLN A 422 -0.96 0.57 10.79
CA GLN A 422 -1.76 -0.42 10.10
C GLN A 422 -1.17 -1.79 10.38
N ASN A 423 -1.96 -2.67 10.98
CA ASN A 423 -1.58 -4.07 11.14
C ASN A 423 -1.76 -4.76 9.79
N LEU A 424 -0.84 -5.67 9.48
CA LEU A 424 -0.91 -6.49 8.29
C LEU A 424 -0.35 -7.88 8.56
N ARG A 425 -0.63 -8.80 7.65
CA ARG A 425 -0.17 -10.18 7.68
C ARG A 425 0.92 -10.37 6.64
N VAL A 426 2.13 -10.76 7.04
CA VAL A 426 3.22 -11.08 6.09
C VAL A 426 3.25 -12.59 5.87
N VAL A 427 3.22 -13.03 4.61
CA VAL A 427 3.09 -14.44 4.24
C VAL A 427 4.21 -14.88 3.31
N THR A 428 4.58 -16.16 3.30
CA THR A 428 5.69 -16.64 2.43
C THR A 428 5.30 -16.85 0.97
N GLY A 429 4.00 -16.82 0.65
CA GLY A 429 3.47 -16.95 -0.70
C GLY A 429 2.03 -16.41 -0.81
N PRO A 430 1.38 -16.54 -1.97
CA PRO A 430 -0.01 -16.12 -2.17
C PRO A 430 -0.99 -17.03 -1.40
N ILE A 431 -2.09 -16.45 -0.93
CA ILE A 431 -3.18 -17.16 -0.23
C ILE A 431 -4.44 -17.07 -1.08
N TYR A 432 -5.14 -18.18 -1.21
CA TYR A 432 -6.43 -18.25 -1.88
C TYR A 432 -7.20 -19.46 -1.39
N GLY A 433 -8.54 -19.34 -1.40
CA GLY A 433 -9.44 -20.40 -0.99
C GLY A 433 -9.38 -21.62 -1.92
N PRO A 434 -10.20 -22.65 -1.67
CA PRO A 434 -10.25 -23.83 -2.53
C PRO A 434 -10.74 -23.48 -3.94
N VAL A 435 -9.90 -23.72 -4.93
CA VAL A 435 -10.20 -23.50 -6.36
C VAL A 435 -10.13 -24.81 -7.13
N THR A 436 -11.00 -24.96 -8.14
CA THR A 436 -10.98 -26.15 -8.98
C THR A 436 -10.12 -25.92 -10.21
N VAL A 437 -9.19 -26.84 -10.47
CA VAL A 437 -8.32 -26.86 -11.65
C VAL A 437 -8.35 -28.24 -12.31
N SER A 438 -7.88 -28.34 -13.55
CA SER A 438 -7.73 -29.61 -14.24
C SER A 438 -6.30 -29.84 -14.69
N VAL A 439 -5.77 -31.03 -14.37
CA VAL A 439 -4.46 -31.50 -14.80
C VAL A 439 -4.66 -32.88 -15.42
N ASP A 440 -4.16 -33.08 -16.64
CA ASP A 440 -4.26 -34.33 -17.39
C ASP A 440 -5.70 -34.90 -17.50
N GLY A 441 -6.70 -34.02 -17.52
CA GLY A 441 -8.13 -34.36 -17.61
C GLY A 441 -8.79 -34.81 -16.29
N ALA A 442 -8.07 -34.82 -15.18
CA ALA A 442 -8.62 -35.00 -13.83
C ALA A 442 -8.83 -33.63 -13.16
N ALA A 443 -9.83 -33.54 -12.27
CA ALA A 443 -10.15 -32.32 -11.53
C ALA A 443 -9.57 -32.36 -10.12
N TYR A 444 -8.91 -31.27 -9.73
CA TYR A 444 -8.27 -31.10 -8.43
C TYR A 444 -8.81 -29.85 -7.75
N THR A 445 -8.96 -29.90 -6.43
CA THR A 445 -9.14 -28.72 -5.59
C THR A 445 -7.78 -28.31 -5.06
N VAL A 446 -7.44 -27.03 -5.18
CA VAL A 446 -6.18 -26.46 -4.70
C VAL A 446 -6.50 -25.33 -3.74
N GLU A 447 -5.88 -25.33 -2.57
CA GLU A 447 -6.03 -24.30 -1.55
C GLU A 447 -4.63 -23.90 -1.06
N ALA A 448 -4.39 -22.60 -0.93
CA ALA A 448 -3.15 -22.07 -0.35
C ALA A 448 -3.53 -21.26 0.89
N ALA A 449 -3.10 -21.74 2.06
CA ALA A 449 -3.41 -21.13 3.35
C ALA A 449 -2.14 -20.97 4.19
N ASP A 450 -2.09 -19.91 4.99
CA ASP A 450 -1.00 -19.67 5.93
C ASP A 450 -1.29 -20.23 7.34
N ASP A 451 -0.23 -20.61 8.06
CA ASP A 451 -0.28 -20.93 9.49
C ASP A 451 -0.07 -19.69 10.37
N GLU A 452 -0.14 -19.79 11.70
CA GLU A 452 -0.02 -18.64 12.63
C GLU A 452 1.27 -17.82 12.43
N GLU A 453 2.34 -18.47 11.96
CA GLU A 453 3.66 -17.90 11.65
C GLU A 453 3.73 -17.23 10.26
N GLY A 454 2.69 -17.33 9.44
CA GLY A 454 2.64 -16.76 8.09
C GLY A 454 3.29 -17.64 7.04
N GLU A 455 3.57 -18.91 7.34
CA GLU A 455 4.07 -19.87 6.35
C GLU A 455 2.92 -20.42 5.52
N VAL A 456 2.99 -20.24 4.20
CA VAL A 456 1.95 -20.68 3.27
C VAL A 456 2.20 -22.13 2.86
N THR A 457 1.17 -22.96 3.04
CA THR A 457 1.13 -24.34 2.54
C THR A 457 0.07 -24.48 1.47
N THR A 458 0.45 -25.03 0.31
CA THR A 458 -0.51 -25.37 -0.74
C THR A 458 -0.92 -26.84 -0.62
N THR A 459 -2.23 -27.07 -0.52
CA THR A 459 -2.84 -28.40 -0.50
C THR A 459 -3.53 -28.68 -1.83
N VAL A 460 -3.21 -29.83 -2.44
CA VAL A 460 -3.84 -30.29 -3.68
C VAL A 460 -4.61 -31.58 -3.39
N THR A 461 -5.88 -31.64 -3.75
CA THR A 461 -6.76 -32.76 -3.46
C THR A 461 -7.52 -33.18 -4.72
N LEU A 462 -7.50 -34.48 -5.04
CA LEU A 462 -8.27 -35.00 -6.18
C LEU A 462 -9.77 -34.95 -5.88
N VAL A 463 -10.57 -34.32 -6.75
CA VAL A 463 -12.02 -34.14 -6.53
C VAL A 463 -12.76 -35.49 -6.50
N ALA A 464 -12.31 -36.46 -7.30
CA ALA A 464 -12.94 -37.78 -7.38
C ALA A 464 -12.65 -38.66 -6.15
N ASP A 465 -11.55 -38.42 -5.44
CA ASP A 465 -11.12 -39.17 -4.27
C ASP A 465 -10.17 -38.32 -3.41
N ALA A 466 -10.70 -37.72 -2.34
CA ALA A 466 -9.95 -36.79 -1.51
C ALA A 466 -8.84 -37.45 -0.68
N GLU A 467 -8.82 -38.78 -0.57
CA GLU A 467 -7.77 -39.53 0.14
C GLU A 467 -6.67 -40.03 -0.78
N ALA A 468 -6.80 -39.82 -2.11
CA ALA A 468 -5.80 -40.25 -3.08
C ALA A 468 -4.50 -39.44 -2.93
N GLU A 469 -3.36 -40.16 -2.94
CA GLU A 469 -2.03 -39.54 -3.01
C GLU A 469 -1.85 -38.85 -4.37
N VAL A 470 -1.39 -37.60 -4.35
CA VAL A 470 -1.13 -36.79 -5.55
C VAL A 470 0.37 -36.82 -5.84
N ASP A 471 0.74 -37.13 -7.08
CA ASP A 471 2.13 -37.13 -7.53
C ASP A 471 2.73 -35.72 -7.52
N ASP A 472 4.01 -35.59 -7.18
CA ASP A 472 4.71 -34.30 -7.06
C ASP A 472 4.61 -33.43 -8.32
N ALA A 473 4.67 -34.04 -9.53
CA ALA A 473 4.56 -33.31 -10.79
C ALA A 473 3.14 -32.78 -11.02
N VAL A 474 2.12 -33.58 -10.64
CA VAL A 474 0.72 -33.16 -10.67
C VAL A 474 0.45 -32.06 -9.65
N GLN A 475 1.03 -32.17 -8.46
CA GLN A 475 0.95 -31.14 -7.41
C GLN A 475 1.54 -29.81 -7.91
N ALA A 476 2.71 -29.85 -8.56
CA ALA A 476 3.32 -28.65 -9.13
C ALA A 476 2.47 -28.01 -10.23
N LYS A 477 1.94 -28.80 -11.18
CA LYS A 477 1.05 -28.31 -12.25
C LYS A 477 -0.25 -27.74 -11.69
N ALA A 478 -0.88 -28.43 -10.73
CA ALA A 478 -2.13 -27.96 -10.10
C ALA A 478 -1.91 -26.65 -9.32
N THR A 479 -0.78 -26.54 -8.59
CA THR A 479 -0.40 -25.33 -7.85
C THR A 479 -0.20 -24.15 -8.80
N TYR A 480 0.57 -24.35 -9.88
CA TYR A 480 0.78 -23.34 -10.92
C TYR A 480 -0.55 -22.90 -11.55
N THR A 481 -1.41 -23.86 -11.91
CA THR A 481 -2.71 -23.60 -12.55
C THR A 481 -3.62 -22.79 -11.63
N ALA A 482 -3.67 -23.13 -10.34
CA ALA A 482 -4.46 -22.41 -9.35
C ALA A 482 -3.95 -20.97 -9.16
N ALA A 483 -2.64 -20.79 -9.07
CA ALA A 483 -2.03 -19.48 -8.94
C ALA A 483 -2.30 -18.59 -10.16
N VAL A 484 -2.22 -19.11 -11.39
CA VAL A 484 -2.60 -18.34 -12.58
C VAL A 484 -4.09 -17.98 -12.54
N ARG A 485 -4.97 -18.90 -12.12
CA ARG A 485 -6.39 -18.60 -12.00
C ARG A 485 -6.64 -17.41 -11.06
N GLU A 486 -6.01 -17.41 -9.88
CA GLU A 486 -6.30 -16.42 -8.83
C GLU A 486 -5.48 -15.14 -8.92
N LEU A 487 -4.27 -15.18 -9.49
CA LEU A 487 -3.34 -14.03 -9.51
C LEU A 487 -3.22 -13.39 -10.89
N VAL A 488 -3.64 -14.08 -11.94
CA VAL A 488 -3.51 -13.63 -13.32
C VAL A 488 -4.88 -13.46 -13.97
N LEU A 489 -5.74 -14.49 -13.96
CA LEU A 489 -7.05 -14.43 -14.59
C LEU A 489 -8.02 -13.55 -13.81
N ASP A 490 -8.07 -13.69 -12.48
CA ASP A 490 -8.82 -12.75 -11.64
C ASP A 490 -8.19 -11.36 -11.70
N GLY A 491 -9.00 -10.35 -12.04
CA GLY A 491 -8.51 -8.99 -12.22
C GLY A 491 -7.72 -8.76 -13.53
N ILE A 492 -7.73 -9.68 -14.50
CA ILE A 492 -6.89 -9.57 -15.71
C ILE A 492 -7.17 -8.28 -16.49
N PHE A 493 -8.41 -7.81 -16.53
CA PHE A 493 -8.82 -6.62 -17.30
C PHE A 493 -8.61 -5.30 -16.52
N GLU A 494 -8.42 -5.39 -15.21
CA GLU A 494 -8.17 -4.28 -14.28
C GLU A 494 -6.69 -3.90 -14.23
N ARG A 495 -5.82 -4.67 -14.89
CA ARG A 495 -4.37 -4.44 -14.88
C ARG A 495 -4.01 -3.10 -15.53
N PRO A 496 -3.24 -2.24 -14.84
CA PRO A 496 -2.88 -0.92 -15.37
C PRO A 496 -2.18 -0.98 -16.74
N GLY A 497 -1.37 -2.02 -16.96
CA GLY A 497 -0.68 -2.25 -18.23
C GLY A 497 -1.62 -2.44 -19.42
N LEU A 498 -2.86 -2.88 -19.20
CA LEU A 498 -3.84 -3.12 -20.27
C LEU A 498 -4.82 -1.95 -20.47
N ALA A 499 -4.83 -0.95 -19.58
CA ALA A 499 -5.79 0.15 -19.63
C ALA A 499 -5.74 0.97 -20.94
N GLY A 500 -4.59 0.97 -21.64
CA GLY A 500 -4.40 1.64 -22.93
C GLY A 500 -4.78 0.81 -24.16
N LEU A 501 -5.11 -0.47 -23.99
CA LEU A 501 -5.45 -1.39 -25.08
C LEU A 501 -6.97 -1.41 -25.29
N ALA A 502 -7.46 -0.63 -26.25
CA ALA A 502 -8.86 -0.70 -26.64
C ALA A 502 -9.13 -1.95 -27.50
N PRO A 503 -10.24 -2.68 -27.28
CA PRO A 503 -10.61 -3.80 -28.13
C PRO A 503 -10.98 -3.31 -29.54
N SER A 504 -10.56 -4.06 -30.56
CA SER A 504 -10.90 -3.85 -31.96
C SER A 504 -12.08 -4.72 -32.39
N ASP A 505 -12.86 -4.27 -33.37
CA ASP A 505 -13.90 -5.07 -34.03
C ASP A 505 -13.30 -6.19 -34.92
N GLN A 506 -12.00 -6.12 -35.20
CA GLN A 506 -11.23 -7.12 -35.93
C GLN A 506 -10.31 -7.84 -34.95
N ALA A 507 -10.23 -9.17 -35.06
CA ALA A 507 -9.38 -10.00 -34.21
C ALA A 507 -8.38 -10.77 -35.07
N GLU A 508 -7.10 -10.67 -34.72
CA GLU A 508 -6.01 -11.41 -35.35
C GLU A 508 -5.39 -12.36 -34.31
N ALA A 509 -5.48 -13.67 -34.56
CA ALA A 509 -4.95 -14.65 -33.61
C ALA A 509 -3.42 -14.61 -33.56
N ILE A 510 -2.86 -14.75 -32.36
CA ILE A 510 -1.44 -14.85 -32.10
C ILE A 510 -1.18 -16.06 -31.20
N GLU A 511 -0.12 -16.81 -31.48
CA GLU A 511 0.35 -17.90 -30.62
C GLU A 511 1.54 -17.40 -29.82
N VAL A 512 1.47 -17.51 -28.49
CA VAL A 512 2.56 -17.14 -27.57
C VAL A 512 3.05 -18.39 -26.86
N PRO A 513 4.12 -19.05 -27.35
CA PRO A 513 4.51 -20.38 -26.89
C PRO A 513 4.84 -20.50 -25.41
N ASN A 514 5.43 -19.45 -24.81
CA ASN A 514 5.79 -19.39 -23.39
C ASN A 514 6.08 -17.93 -22.97
N PRO A 515 6.12 -17.60 -21.67
CA PRO A 515 6.33 -16.23 -21.19
C PRO A 515 7.81 -15.79 -21.13
N SER A 516 8.76 -16.54 -21.72
CA SER A 516 10.19 -16.23 -21.59
C SER A 516 10.63 -15.04 -22.47
N SER A 517 11.72 -14.40 -22.09
CA SER A 517 12.28 -13.28 -22.86
C SER A 517 12.68 -13.69 -24.28
N SER A 518 13.18 -14.90 -24.51
CA SER A 518 13.58 -15.35 -25.86
C SER A 518 12.38 -15.46 -26.79
N THR A 519 11.25 -15.98 -26.29
CA THR A 519 9.99 -16.01 -27.05
C THR A 519 9.47 -14.61 -27.35
N LEU A 520 9.44 -13.72 -26.35
CA LEU A 520 8.94 -12.36 -26.55
C LEU A 520 9.84 -11.54 -27.49
N LEU A 521 11.17 -11.67 -27.38
CA LEU A 521 12.12 -11.05 -28.30
C LEU A 521 11.92 -11.52 -29.73
N LYS A 522 11.72 -12.83 -29.93
CA LYS A 522 11.42 -13.40 -31.24
C LYS A 522 10.13 -12.83 -31.82
N LEU A 523 9.03 -12.85 -31.07
CA LEU A 523 7.73 -12.34 -31.51
C LEU A 523 7.80 -10.84 -31.84
N PHE A 524 8.50 -10.06 -31.01
CA PHE A 524 8.74 -8.63 -31.25
C PHE A 524 9.54 -8.40 -32.54
N GLY A 525 10.63 -9.16 -32.75
CA GLY A 525 11.43 -9.09 -33.97
C GLY A 525 10.64 -9.47 -35.23
N GLU A 526 9.85 -10.54 -35.18
CA GLU A 526 8.97 -10.97 -36.28
C GLU A 526 7.92 -9.89 -36.63
N GLN A 527 7.29 -9.29 -35.61
CA GLN A 527 6.33 -8.20 -35.81
C GLN A 527 6.99 -6.96 -36.42
N TYR A 528 8.20 -6.62 -35.97
CA TYR A 528 8.97 -5.51 -36.53
C TYR A 528 9.27 -5.73 -38.02
N LEU A 529 9.76 -6.92 -38.37
CA LEU A 529 10.09 -7.31 -39.76
C LEU A 529 8.88 -7.26 -40.68
N GLU A 530 7.74 -7.76 -40.22
CA GLU A 530 6.49 -7.70 -40.98
C GLU A 530 6.08 -6.25 -41.24
N ALA A 531 6.16 -5.40 -40.21
CA ALA A 531 5.74 -4.01 -40.30
C ALA A 531 6.59 -3.22 -41.31
N ILE A 532 7.92 -3.36 -41.29
CA ILE A 532 8.80 -2.65 -42.24
C ILE A 532 8.61 -3.14 -43.69
N ALA A 533 8.34 -4.43 -43.87
CA ALA A 533 8.14 -5.03 -45.19
C ALA A 533 6.84 -4.53 -45.87
N ILE A 534 5.76 -4.33 -45.10
CA ILE A 534 4.48 -3.80 -45.61
C ILE A 534 4.65 -2.41 -46.24
N TRP A 535 5.54 -1.59 -45.67
CA TRP A 535 5.80 -0.22 -46.12
C TRP A 535 7.00 -0.09 -47.07
N GLY A 536 7.68 -1.19 -47.38
CA GLY A 536 8.78 -1.24 -48.34
C GLY A 536 10.01 -0.44 -47.92
N PHE A 537 10.26 -0.28 -46.62
CA PHE A 537 11.42 0.47 -46.13
C PHE A 537 12.76 -0.17 -46.54
N ASP A 538 12.76 -1.47 -46.80
CA ASP A 538 13.92 -2.21 -47.33
C ASP A 538 14.39 -1.62 -48.67
N ASP A 539 13.43 -1.32 -49.57
CA ASP A 539 13.71 -0.71 -50.87
C ASP A 539 14.16 0.75 -50.72
N VAL A 540 13.62 1.49 -49.75
CA VAL A 540 13.99 2.88 -49.46
C VAL A 540 15.46 2.97 -49.09
N VAL A 541 15.91 2.11 -48.17
CA VAL A 541 17.33 2.04 -47.75
C VAL A 541 18.21 1.55 -48.90
N ALA A 542 17.81 0.48 -49.59
CA ALA A 542 18.59 -0.07 -50.71
C ALA A 542 18.81 0.94 -51.85
N ASN A 543 17.85 1.84 -52.07
CA ASN A 543 17.92 2.89 -53.09
C ASN A 543 18.56 4.20 -52.60
N GLY A 544 18.94 4.29 -51.32
CA GLY A 544 19.50 5.51 -50.71
C GLY A 544 18.49 6.65 -50.59
N GLU A 545 17.20 6.33 -50.49
CA GLU A 545 16.09 7.26 -50.48
C GLU A 545 15.74 7.71 -49.06
N VAL A 546 15.41 9.00 -48.93
CA VAL A 546 15.10 9.64 -47.66
C VAL A 546 13.74 9.15 -47.16
N ILE A 547 13.73 8.74 -45.89
CA ILE A 547 12.53 8.28 -45.20
C ILE A 547 11.55 9.43 -45.00
N ASN A 548 10.31 9.23 -45.45
CA ASN A 548 9.23 10.18 -45.23
C ASN A 548 8.66 9.99 -43.80
N PRO A 549 8.72 11.00 -42.91
CA PRO A 549 8.20 10.88 -41.55
C PRO A 549 6.70 10.58 -41.50
N VAL A 550 5.92 10.94 -42.52
CA VAL A 550 4.51 10.55 -42.62
C VAL A 550 4.36 9.03 -42.78
N HIS A 551 5.20 8.37 -43.57
CA HIS A 551 5.17 6.91 -43.69
C HIS A 551 5.62 6.22 -42.40
N VAL A 552 6.54 6.82 -41.63
CA VAL A 552 6.92 6.30 -40.31
C VAL A 552 5.76 6.44 -39.32
N GLN A 553 5.01 7.53 -39.37
CA GLN A 553 3.80 7.70 -38.57
C GLN A 553 2.71 6.69 -38.98
N GLU A 554 2.52 6.47 -40.28
CA GLU A 554 1.59 5.45 -40.78
C GLU A 554 2.02 4.02 -40.37
N LEU A 555 3.32 3.74 -40.33
CA LEU A 555 3.88 2.51 -39.77
C LEU A 555 3.51 2.36 -38.29
N VAL A 556 3.74 3.38 -37.45
CA VAL A 556 3.39 3.32 -36.01
C VAL A 556 1.89 3.08 -35.82
N LEU A 557 1.04 3.80 -36.55
CA LEU A 557 -0.41 3.62 -36.48
C LEU A 557 -0.85 2.23 -36.97
N HIS A 558 -0.21 1.70 -38.01
CA HIS A 558 -0.48 0.36 -38.50
C HIS A 558 -0.13 -0.72 -37.47
N VAL A 559 1.05 -0.61 -36.85
CA VAL A 559 1.49 -1.56 -35.82
C VAL A 559 0.62 -1.45 -34.56
N ALA A 560 0.18 -0.25 -34.20
CA ALA A 560 -0.78 -0.04 -33.10
C ALA A 560 -2.17 -0.63 -33.39
N ASP A 561 -2.68 -0.48 -34.62
CA ASP A 561 -3.93 -1.12 -35.03
C ASP A 561 -3.80 -2.65 -34.98
N LYS A 562 -2.70 -3.20 -35.49
CA LYS A 562 -2.41 -4.63 -35.40
C LYS A 562 -2.34 -5.10 -33.94
N ALA A 563 -1.71 -4.33 -33.05
CA ALA A 563 -1.66 -4.65 -31.62
C ALA A 563 -3.06 -4.68 -30.99
N ALA A 564 -3.95 -3.75 -31.36
CA ALA A 564 -5.35 -3.76 -30.92
C ALA A 564 -6.12 -4.99 -31.44
N GLN A 565 -5.87 -5.42 -32.68
CA GLN A 565 -6.48 -6.64 -33.25
C GLN A 565 -5.99 -7.91 -32.56
N GLN A 566 -4.70 -8.00 -32.21
CA GLN A 566 -4.14 -9.12 -31.46
C GLN A 566 -4.69 -9.14 -30.03
N TYR A 567 -4.75 -7.99 -29.35
CA TYR A 567 -5.38 -7.89 -28.04
C TYR A 567 -6.87 -8.28 -28.05
N ALA A 568 -7.61 -7.94 -29.11
CA ALA A 568 -9.00 -8.35 -29.27
C ALA A 568 -9.14 -9.89 -29.34
N ALA A 569 -8.20 -10.59 -30.00
CA ALA A 569 -8.20 -12.05 -30.03
C ALA A 569 -7.88 -12.66 -28.66
N LEU A 570 -6.85 -12.14 -27.97
CA LEU A 570 -6.45 -12.60 -26.63
C LEU A 570 -7.56 -12.39 -25.60
N SER A 571 -8.09 -11.16 -25.51
CA SER A 571 -9.16 -10.80 -24.57
C SER A 571 -10.45 -11.61 -24.78
N ALA A 572 -10.80 -11.96 -26.03
CA ALA A 572 -11.92 -12.86 -26.30
C ALA A 572 -11.66 -14.29 -25.79
N GLY A 573 -10.42 -14.78 -25.92
CA GLY A 573 -9.97 -16.04 -25.34
C GLY A 573 -10.07 -16.03 -23.81
N TRP A 574 -9.53 -15.00 -23.16
CA TRP A 574 -9.57 -14.84 -21.72
C TRP A 574 -11.00 -14.75 -21.19
N THR A 575 -11.87 -14.00 -21.88
CA THR A 575 -13.30 -13.92 -21.53
C THR A 575 -13.97 -15.30 -21.58
N THR A 576 -13.64 -16.11 -22.60
CA THR A 576 -14.19 -17.47 -22.72
C THR A 576 -13.71 -18.37 -21.57
N ILE A 577 -12.44 -18.26 -21.19
CA ILE A 577 -11.87 -18.99 -20.06
C ILE A 577 -12.50 -18.55 -18.74
N ASP A 578 -12.63 -17.24 -18.52
CA ASP A 578 -13.26 -16.67 -17.33
C ASP A 578 -14.73 -17.11 -17.20
N GLU A 579 -15.51 -17.07 -18.28
CA GLU A 579 -16.89 -17.57 -18.30
C GLU A 579 -16.99 -19.06 -17.94
N HIS A 580 -16.06 -19.89 -18.44
CA HIS A 580 -16.00 -21.31 -18.12
C HIS A 580 -15.65 -21.55 -16.65
N VAL A 581 -14.65 -20.84 -16.13
CA VAL A 581 -14.20 -20.94 -14.74
C VAL A 581 -15.27 -20.43 -13.78
N SER A 582 -15.86 -19.28 -14.06
CA SER A 582 -16.99 -18.69 -13.32
C SER A 582 -18.25 -19.57 -13.38
N GLY A 583 -18.41 -20.37 -14.44
CA GLY A 583 -19.44 -21.39 -14.58
C GLY A 583 -19.21 -22.66 -13.73
N GLY A 584 -18.12 -22.73 -12.96
CA GLY A 584 -17.73 -23.88 -12.14
C GLY A 584 -16.86 -24.91 -12.87
N GLY A 585 -16.38 -24.59 -14.07
CA GLY A 585 -15.35 -25.36 -14.76
C GLY A 585 -13.97 -25.18 -14.11
N GLY A 586 -13.14 -26.22 -14.14
CA GLY A 586 -11.74 -26.09 -13.75
C GLY A 586 -10.91 -25.48 -14.88
N LEU A 587 -9.98 -24.58 -14.53
CA LEU A 587 -8.95 -24.10 -15.46
C LEU A 587 -7.96 -25.23 -15.75
N SER A 588 -7.62 -25.48 -17.02
CA SER A 588 -6.62 -26.48 -17.39
C SER A 588 -5.18 -25.93 -17.22
N PHE A 589 -4.20 -26.81 -17.02
CA PHE A 589 -2.79 -26.41 -16.98
C PHE A 589 -2.34 -25.74 -18.28
N GLU A 590 -2.80 -26.25 -19.42
CA GLU A 590 -2.49 -25.69 -20.74
C GLU A 590 -3.06 -24.28 -20.91
N ASP A 591 -4.32 -24.07 -20.52
CA ASP A 591 -4.95 -22.74 -20.56
C ASP A 591 -4.28 -21.76 -19.59
N ALA A 592 -3.90 -22.23 -18.39
CA ALA A 592 -3.16 -21.41 -17.44
C ALA A 592 -1.78 -20.99 -17.98
N PHE A 593 -1.05 -21.93 -18.59
CA PHE A 593 0.26 -21.63 -19.16
C PHE A 593 0.14 -20.66 -20.35
N ALA A 594 -0.87 -20.85 -21.21
CA ALA A 594 -1.18 -19.93 -22.29
C ALA A 594 -1.55 -18.53 -21.77
N LEU A 595 -2.42 -18.44 -20.75
CA LEU A 595 -2.80 -17.17 -20.12
C LEU A 595 -1.59 -16.37 -19.63
N GLN A 596 -0.64 -17.00 -18.94
CA GLN A 596 0.55 -16.29 -18.47
C GLN A 596 1.43 -15.81 -19.63
N ALA A 597 1.60 -16.63 -20.67
CA ALA A 597 2.35 -16.27 -21.87
C ALA A 597 1.69 -15.10 -22.62
N GLU A 598 0.38 -15.19 -22.86
CA GLU A 598 -0.41 -14.18 -23.57
C GLU A 598 -0.47 -12.86 -22.79
N LEU A 599 -0.60 -12.90 -21.46
CA LEU A 599 -0.54 -11.70 -20.63
C LEU A 599 0.83 -11.03 -20.73
N ALA A 600 1.91 -11.81 -20.66
CA ALA A 600 3.27 -11.28 -20.83
C ALA A 600 3.43 -10.61 -22.20
N TYR A 601 2.92 -11.21 -23.28
CA TYR A 601 2.92 -10.60 -24.60
C TYR A 601 2.10 -9.28 -24.64
N ALA A 602 0.90 -9.27 -24.06
CA ALA A 602 0.03 -8.11 -24.04
C ALA A 602 0.64 -6.92 -23.27
N GLU A 603 1.16 -7.15 -22.06
CA GLU A 603 1.75 -6.09 -21.23
C GLU A 603 3.11 -5.62 -21.75
N ARG A 604 3.94 -6.53 -22.29
CA ARG A 604 5.33 -6.23 -22.64
C ARG A 604 5.53 -5.78 -24.09
N ILE A 605 4.61 -6.13 -24.99
CA ILE A 605 4.73 -5.76 -26.42
C ILE A 605 3.55 -4.91 -26.86
N LEU A 606 2.31 -5.38 -26.67
CA LEU A 606 1.15 -4.69 -27.21
C LEU A 606 0.89 -3.34 -26.54
N ALA A 607 0.99 -3.27 -25.21
CA ALA A 607 0.71 -2.04 -24.47
C ALA A 607 1.67 -0.89 -24.81
N PRO A 608 3.01 -1.07 -24.84
CA PRO A 608 3.94 -0.03 -25.30
C PRO A 608 3.67 0.44 -26.74
N ILE A 609 3.35 -0.49 -27.64
CA ILE A 609 3.02 -0.19 -29.04
C ILE A 609 1.73 0.64 -29.13
N ALA A 610 0.69 0.27 -28.38
CA ALA A 610 -0.58 1.00 -28.34
C ALA A 610 -0.43 2.40 -27.77
N ALA A 611 0.40 2.57 -26.72
CA ALA A 611 0.74 3.87 -26.18
C ALA A 611 1.42 4.78 -27.23
N ALA A 612 2.39 4.24 -27.98
CA ALA A 612 3.03 4.95 -29.09
C ALA A 612 2.03 5.34 -30.20
N GLY A 613 1.07 4.46 -30.52
CA GLY A 613 -0.02 4.75 -31.47
C GLY A 613 -0.96 5.87 -31.00
N SER A 614 -1.33 5.87 -29.72
CA SER A 614 -2.17 6.91 -29.12
C SER A 614 -1.51 8.29 -29.20
N ILE A 615 -0.22 8.38 -28.87
CA ILE A 615 0.56 9.62 -28.98
C ILE A 615 0.66 10.07 -30.44
N SER A 616 0.94 9.12 -31.35
CA SER A 616 1.02 9.42 -32.79
C SER A 616 -0.30 9.90 -33.39
N THR A 617 -1.44 9.59 -32.76
CA THR A 617 -2.77 10.08 -33.17
C THR A 617 -3.04 11.50 -32.68
N GLN A 618 -2.46 11.87 -31.52
CA GLN A 618 -2.61 13.19 -30.92
C GLN A 618 -1.71 14.23 -31.60
N ALA A 619 -0.53 13.82 -32.07
CA ALA A 619 0.35 14.64 -32.90
C ALA A 619 -0.21 14.76 -34.34
N GLY A 620 -0.21 15.97 -34.93
CA GLY A 620 -0.54 16.16 -36.34
C GLY A 620 0.46 15.46 -37.28
N PRO A 621 0.16 15.33 -38.58
CA PRO A 621 1.04 14.66 -39.54
C PRO A 621 2.45 15.26 -39.57
N GLY A 622 3.46 14.48 -39.16
CA GLY A 622 4.85 14.92 -39.10
C GLY A 622 5.16 16.01 -38.05
N GLU A 623 4.29 16.19 -37.03
CA GLU A 623 4.56 17.06 -35.89
C GLU A 623 5.38 16.33 -34.82
N MET A 624 6.22 17.08 -34.10
CA MET A 624 6.89 16.56 -32.90
C MET A 624 5.90 16.47 -31.74
N VAL A 625 6.05 15.44 -30.92
CA VAL A 625 5.24 15.23 -29.71
C VAL A 625 5.50 16.37 -28.71
N PRO A 626 4.45 16.89 -28.04
CA PRO A 626 4.61 17.84 -26.96
C PRO A 626 5.59 17.33 -25.88
N ALA A 627 6.47 18.20 -25.41
CA ALA A 627 7.57 17.83 -24.51
C ALA A 627 7.09 17.20 -23.19
N ASP A 628 5.91 17.57 -22.70
CA ASP A 628 5.27 17.04 -21.50
C ASP A 628 4.76 15.60 -21.65
N GLU A 629 4.22 15.24 -22.83
CA GLU A 629 3.85 13.85 -23.15
C GLU A 629 5.08 12.97 -23.37
N PHE A 630 6.13 13.54 -23.96
CA PHE A 630 7.42 12.88 -24.13
C PHE A 630 8.08 12.55 -22.79
N ASP A 631 8.04 13.48 -21.82
CA ASP A 631 8.63 13.34 -20.48
C ASP A 631 7.88 12.33 -19.58
N ALA A 632 6.62 12.01 -19.92
CA ALA A 632 5.87 10.95 -19.24
C ALA A 632 6.36 9.55 -19.61
N LEU A 633 6.81 9.34 -20.84
CA LEU A 633 7.32 8.04 -21.32
C LEU A 633 8.81 7.82 -21.03
N THR A 634 9.64 8.86 -21.11
CA THR A 634 11.08 8.75 -20.82
C THR A 634 11.39 8.39 -19.37
N ARG A 635 10.46 8.63 -18.44
CA ARG A 635 10.57 8.20 -17.03
C ARG A 635 10.61 6.67 -16.86
N GLN A 636 10.21 5.88 -17.86
CA GLN A 636 10.38 4.42 -17.86
C GLN A 636 11.75 3.95 -18.39
N ALA A 637 12.55 4.82 -19.03
CA ALA A 637 13.73 4.44 -19.82
C ALA A 637 15.01 4.21 -19.00
N SER A 638 14.95 4.09 -17.66
CA SER A 638 16.12 3.85 -16.82
C SER A 638 16.57 2.38 -16.76
N CYS A 639 16.09 1.53 -17.68
CA CYS A 639 16.38 0.10 -17.68
C CYS A 639 17.61 -0.24 -18.54
N ARG A 640 18.36 -1.29 -18.17
CA ARG A 640 19.37 -1.89 -19.04
C ARG A 640 18.65 -2.76 -20.07
N ALA A 641 18.14 -2.13 -21.13
CA ALA A 641 17.22 -2.74 -22.10
C ALA A 641 17.81 -3.97 -22.81
N ALA A 642 16.95 -4.92 -23.16
CA ALA A 642 17.28 -5.94 -24.16
C ALA A 642 17.59 -5.26 -25.49
N SER A 643 18.48 -5.82 -26.30
CA SER A 643 18.89 -5.16 -27.54
C SER A 643 17.92 -5.50 -28.68
N LEU A 644 17.64 -4.52 -29.55
CA LEU A 644 16.89 -4.79 -30.79
C LEU A 644 17.62 -5.82 -31.68
N GLY A 645 18.95 -5.88 -31.58
CA GLY A 645 19.76 -6.90 -32.23
C GLY A 645 19.39 -8.30 -31.74
N ASP A 646 19.21 -8.48 -30.43
CA ASP A 646 18.82 -9.77 -29.82
C ASP A 646 17.44 -10.21 -30.34
N ALA A 647 16.51 -9.26 -30.53
CA ALA A 647 15.20 -9.53 -31.12
C ALA A 647 15.30 -9.99 -32.59
N PHE A 648 16.15 -9.35 -33.39
CA PHE A 648 16.39 -9.75 -34.78
C PHE A 648 17.10 -11.09 -34.89
N GLU A 649 18.08 -11.37 -34.04
CA GLU A 649 18.74 -12.67 -33.97
C GLU A 649 17.73 -13.77 -33.58
N ALA A 650 16.87 -13.51 -32.59
CA ALA A 650 15.82 -14.43 -32.16
C ALA A 650 14.77 -14.68 -33.27
N ALA A 651 14.49 -13.67 -34.09
CA ALA A 651 13.63 -13.78 -35.29
C ALA A 651 14.34 -14.45 -36.49
N GLY A 652 15.63 -14.80 -36.37
CA GLY A 652 16.38 -15.50 -37.41
C GLY A 652 16.88 -14.62 -38.55
N VAL A 653 17.09 -13.32 -38.28
CA VAL A 653 17.63 -12.37 -39.27
C VAL A 653 19.10 -12.67 -39.58
N GLU A 654 19.45 -12.72 -40.86
CA GLU A 654 20.84 -12.94 -41.31
C GLU A 654 21.69 -11.65 -41.26
N ASP A 655 21.10 -10.49 -41.60
CA ASP A 655 21.80 -9.19 -41.65
C ASP A 655 21.22 -8.22 -40.60
N VAL A 656 21.57 -8.48 -39.34
CA VAL A 656 21.13 -7.67 -38.18
C VAL A 656 21.64 -6.22 -38.29
N GLU A 657 22.84 -6.01 -38.82
CA GLU A 657 23.45 -4.68 -38.93
C GLU A 657 22.65 -3.78 -39.87
N ALA A 658 22.18 -4.30 -41.00
CA ALA A 658 21.33 -3.54 -41.93
C ALA A 658 20.01 -3.09 -41.29
N LEU A 659 19.37 -3.95 -40.49
CA LEU A 659 18.13 -3.59 -39.81
C LEU A 659 18.33 -2.61 -38.65
N LEU A 660 19.42 -2.74 -37.90
CA LEU A 660 19.78 -1.75 -36.87
C LEU A 660 20.08 -0.38 -37.48
N ALA A 661 20.68 -0.35 -38.68
CA ALA A 661 20.87 0.88 -39.44
C ALA A 661 19.53 1.47 -39.90
N LEU A 662 18.60 0.66 -40.41
CA LEU A 662 17.25 1.12 -40.77
C LEU A 662 16.50 1.66 -39.54
N ASP A 663 16.52 0.94 -38.41
CA ASP A 663 15.89 1.35 -37.16
C ASP A 663 16.41 2.72 -36.69
N THR A 664 17.73 2.92 -36.77
CA THR A 664 18.37 4.21 -36.46
C THR A 664 17.80 5.34 -37.32
N GLU A 665 17.51 5.07 -38.59
CA GLU A 665 16.94 6.05 -39.52
C GLU A 665 15.43 6.26 -39.31
N LEU A 666 14.67 5.23 -38.92
CA LEU A 666 13.26 5.36 -38.55
C LEU A 666 13.09 6.23 -37.30
N ARG A 667 13.86 5.93 -36.24
CA ARG A 667 13.89 6.71 -34.99
C ARG A 667 14.25 8.17 -35.22
N ALA A 668 15.20 8.43 -36.11
CA ALA A 668 15.59 9.79 -36.46
C ALA A 668 14.46 10.60 -37.12
N ASN A 669 13.53 9.93 -37.81
CA ASN A 669 12.44 10.59 -38.51
C ASN A 669 11.21 10.82 -37.63
N LEU A 670 10.96 9.93 -36.66
CA LEU A 670 9.86 10.03 -35.71
C LEU A 670 10.25 9.42 -34.35
N ASP A 671 10.46 10.26 -33.34
CA ASP A 671 10.96 9.82 -32.02
C ASP A 671 10.01 8.83 -31.31
N VAL A 672 8.69 8.95 -31.55
CA VAL A 672 7.66 8.06 -30.97
C VAL A 672 7.86 6.60 -31.34
N PHE A 673 8.39 6.34 -32.54
CA PHE A 673 8.71 5.00 -32.98
C PHE A 673 9.74 4.35 -32.04
N GLY A 674 10.81 5.08 -31.71
CA GLY A 674 11.85 4.61 -30.78
C GLY A 674 11.32 4.37 -29.38
N LEU A 675 10.45 5.27 -28.88
CA LEU A 675 9.86 5.14 -27.54
C LEU A 675 9.07 3.84 -27.37
N GLY A 676 8.21 3.50 -28.34
CA GLY A 676 7.42 2.26 -28.29
C GLY A 676 8.29 1.01 -28.28
N SER A 677 9.30 0.96 -29.15
CA SER A 677 10.24 -0.17 -29.22
C SER A 677 11.10 -0.27 -27.96
N ASP A 678 11.63 0.84 -27.45
CA ASP A 678 12.48 0.84 -26.26
C ASP A 678 11.70 0.44 -25.01
N ALA A 679 10.46 0.94 -24.86
CA ALA A 679 9.58 0.54 -23.77
C ALA A 679 9.28 -0.97 -23.81
N ALA A 680 9.00 -1.53 -24.99
CA ALA A 680 8.78 -2.98 -25.15
C ALA A 680 10.03 -3.80 -24.81
N LEU A 681 11.20 -3.44 -25.36
CA LEU A 681 12.47 -4.11 -25.08
C LEU A 681 12.87 -4.01 -23.60
N CYS A 682 12.58 -2.87 -22.96
CA CYS A 682 12.76 -2.71 -21.52
C CYS A 682 11.85 -3.62 -20.72
N ALA A 683 10.57 -3.68 -21.09
CA ALA A 683 9.60 -4.51 -20.41
C ALA A 683 9.96 -6.00 -20.53
N ILE A 684 10.46 -6.44 -21.70
CA ILE A 684 10.91 -7.83 -21.93
C ILE A 684 12.13 -8.19 -21.07
N ALA A 685 13.10 -7.28 -20.87
CA ALA A 685 14.36 -7.58 -20.17
C ALA A 685 14.17 -8.05 -18.70
N GLY A 686 13.03 -7.75 -18.08
CA GLY A 686 12.70 -8.16 -16.71
C GLY A 686 11.97 -9.50 -16.58
N ILE A 687 11.37 -10.01 -17.66
CA ILE A 687 10.32 -11.04 -17.56
C ILE A 687 10.82 -12.37 -16.97
N ASP A 688 12.02 -12.82 -17.30
CA ASP A 688 12.53 -14.10 -16.79
C ASP A 688 12.77 -14.06 -15.28
N ARG A 689 13.16 -12.89 -14.75
CA ARG A 689 13.31 -12.69 -13.30
C ARG A 689 11.94 -12.74 -12.62
N GLU A 690 10.92 -12.15 -13.25
CA GLU A 690 9.55 -12.16 -12.75
C GLU A 690 8.95 -13.57 -12.78
N ASN A 691 9.16 -14.32 -13.87
CA ASN A 691 8.76 -15.73 -13.99
C ASN A 691 9.44 -16.59 -12.91
N ALA A 692 10.73 -16.42 -12.69
CA ALA A 692 11.46 -17.14 -11.64
C ALA A 692 10.96 -16.76 -10.23
N ALA A 693 10.67 -15.49 -9.98
CA ALA A 693 10.09 -15.01 -8.73
C ALA A 693 8.67 -15.56 -8.52
N PHE A 694 7.86 -15.66 -9.57
CA PHE A 694 6.53 -16.27 -9.54
C PHE A 694 6.61 -17.74 -9.10
N LEU A 695 7.48 -18.55 -9.73
CA LEU A 695 7.65 -19.97 -9.32
C LEU A 695 8.19 -20.10 -7.89
N THR A 696 9.11 -19.22 -7.50
CA THR A 696 9.68 -19.21 -6.14
C THR A 696 8.61 -18.93 -5.08
N ARG A 697 7.72 -17.95 -5.33
CA ARG A 697 6.59 -17.63 -4.44
C ARG A 697 5.62 -18.79 -4.26
N LEU A 698 5.47 -19.62 -5.29
CA LEU A 698 4.59 -20.80 -5.25
C LEU A 698 5.28 -22.03 -4.63
N GLY A 699 6.56 -21.93 -4.26
CA GLY A 699 7.34 -23.07 -3.78
C GLY A 699 7.57 -24.16 -4.85
N ILE A 700 7.41 -23.81 -6.14
CA ILE A 700 7.56 -24.76 -7.24
C ILE A 700 9.03 -24.87 -7.63
N SER A 701 9.59 -26.07 -7.48
CA SER A 701 10.96 -26.42 -7.90
C SER A 701 11.00 -27.49 -8.99
N ASP A 702 9.84 -27.78 -9.60
CA ASP A 702 9.71 -28.76 -10.66
C ASP A 702 10.53 -28.35 -11.90
N PRO A 703 11.43 -29.22 -12.40
CA PRO A 703 12.33 -28.89 -13.49
C PRO A 703 11.63 -28.76 -14.86
N GLU A 704 10.48 -29.41 -15.07
CA GLU A 704 9.72 -29.29 -16.31
C GLU A 704 9.06 -27.91 -16.39
N ILE A 705 8.37 -27.49 -15.32
CA ILE A 705 7.77 -26.15 -15.23
C ILE A 705 8.84 -25.05 -15.29
N ALA A 706 9.97 -25.25 -14.60
CA ALA A 706 11.09 -24.31 -14.67
C ALA A 706 11.64 -24.17 -16.09
N ALA A 707 11.80 -25.27 -16.83
CA ALA A 707 12.27 -25.26 -18.21
C ALA A 707 11.25 -24.60 -19.17
N MET A 708 9.95 -24.79 -18.94
CA MET A 708 8.90 -24.15 -19.73
C MET A 708 8.88 -22.61 -19.60
N ASN A 709 9.40 -22.08 -18.49
CA ASN A 709 9.44 -20.63 -18.20
C ASN A 709 10.83 -20.01 -18.40
N ALA A 710 11.84 -20.81 -18.73
CA ALA A 710 13.22 -20.35 -18.87
C ALA A 710 13.51 -19.79 -20.26
N PRO A 711 14.38 -18.78 -20.39
CA PRO A 711 14.83 -18.30 -21.69
C PRO A 711 15.71 -19.33 -22.39
N ASP A 712 15.76 -19.26 -23.71
CA ASP A 712 16.74 -20.00 -24.51
C ASP A 712 18.18 -19.60 -24.12
N PRO A 713 19.15 -20.53 -24.16
CA PRO A 713 20.53 -20.24 -23.77
C PRO A 713 21.15 -19.16 -24.67
N ALA A 714 21.65 -18.10 -24.04
CA ALA A 714 22.23 -16.94 -24.72
C ALA A 714 23.52 -17.27 -25.51
N PRO A 715 23.76 -16.62 -26.65
CA PRO A 715 25.08 -16.58 -27.29
C PRO A 715 26.08 -15.69 -26.51
N GLU A 716 27.38 -15.99 -26.61
CA GLU A 716 28.43 -15.29 -25.84
C GLU A 716 28.65 -13.83 -26.32
N PRO A 717 28.80 -12.85 -25.40
CA PRO A 717 28.93 -11.45 -25.75
C PRO A 717 30.35 -11.06 -26.21
N VAL A 718 30.43 -10.18 -27.23
CA VAL A 718 31.66 -9.52 -27.71
C VAL A 718 31.69 -8.08 -27.21
N VAL A 719 32.84 -7.65 -26.64
CA VAL A 719 33.03 -6.31 -26.07
C VAL A 719 34.02 -5.52 -26.93
N GLU A 720 33.60 -4.38 -27.47
CA GLU A 720 34.48 -3.42 -28.15
C GLU A 720 34.75 -2.14 -27.33
N ALA A 721 35.86 -1.48 -27.69
CA ALA A 721 36.68 -0.63 -26.85
C ALA A 721 36.49 0.89 -27.05
N ALA A 722 37.12 1.63 -26.12
CA ALA A 722 37.02 3.07 -25.80
C ALA A 722 37.40 4.08 -26.91
N PRO A 723 37.04 5.38 -26.77
CA PRO A 723 37.06 6.34 -27.87
C PRO A 723 38.39 7.09 -28.06
N GLU A 724 38.68 7.43 -29.32
CA GLU A 724 39.72 8.36 -29.78
C GLU A 724 39.11 9.69 -30.27
N ALA A 725 39.90 10.77 -30.13
CA ALA A 725 39.73 12.11 -30.73
C ALA A 725 38.44 12.89 -30.39
N PRO A 726 38.45 14.23 -30.45
CA PRO A 726 37.21 15.00 -30.35
C PRO A 726 36.27 14.59 -31.49
N ALA A 727 35.11 14.08 -31.13
CA ALA A 727 34.17 13.52 -32.08
C ALA A 727 33.78 14.56 -33.16
N PRO A 728 33.74 14.17 -34.45
CA PRO A 728 33.24 15.05 -35.52
C PRO A 728 31.83 15.55 -35.20
N TYR A 729 31.40 16.64 -35.83
CA TYR A 729 29.99 17.00 -35.82
C TYR A 729 29.20 15.92 -36.55
N ARG A 730 28.26 15.30 -35.85
CA ARG A 730 27.30 14.38 -36.43
C ARG A 730 26.03 15.17 -36.72
N LEU A 731 25.74 15.39 -37.99
CA LEU A 731 24.58 16.18 -38.41
C LEU A 731 23.82 15.48 -39.53
N ARG A 732 22.56 15.87 -39.73
CA ARG A 732 21.72 15.44 -40.86
C ARG A 732 21.41 16.62 -41.75
N ILE A 733 21.32 16.39 -43.07
CA ILE A 733 20.79 17.39 -44.00
C ILE A 733 19.27 17.27 -43.98
N ILE A 734 18.57 18.37 -43.72
CA ILE A 734 17.10 18.41 -43.72
C ILE A 734 16.58 19.10 -44.96
N ALA A 735 15.43 18.64 -45.48
CA ALA A 735 14.79 19.24 -46.65
C ALA A 735 13.25 19.30 -46.48
N SER A 736 12.60 20.37 -46.93
CA SER A 736 11.13 20.50 -46.87
C SER A 736 10.56 21.16 -48.13
N LEU A 737 9.42 20.67 -48.63
CA LEU A 737 8.70 21.29 -49.73
C LEU A 737 7.89 22.49 -49.21
N ARG A 738 8.00 23.64 -49.89
CA ARG A 738 7.22 24.85 -49.58
C ARG A 738 5.98 24.94 -50.47
N GLU A 739 4.98 25.72 -50.03
CA GLU A 739 3.71 25.93 -50.77
C GLU A 739 3.92 26.48 -52.19
N ASP A 740 5.02 27.19 -52.42
CA ASP A 740 5.38 27.75 -53.73
C ASP A 740 6.18 26.78 -54.62
N GLY A 741 6.32 25.52 -54.21
CA GLY A 741 7.01 24.46 -54.95
C GLY A 741 8.54 24.47 -54.83
N ARG A 742 9.12 25.41 -54.08
CA ARG A 742 10.56 25.40 -53.77
C ARG A 742 10.87 24.40 -52.67
N VAL A 743 12.09 23.88 -52.66
CA VAL A 743 12.57 23.02 -51.57
C VAL A 743 13.54 23.81 -50.71
N GLU A 744 13.25 23.87 -49.42
CA GLU A 744 14.13 24.49 -48.44
C GLU A 744 15.03 23.44 -47.81
N HIS A 745 16.30 23.80 -47.61
CA HIS A 745 17.28 22.91 -47.01
C HIS A 745 17.87 23.49 -45.72
N GLY A 746 18.33 22.63 -44.83
CA GLY A 746 19.01 22.99 -43.59
C GLY A 746 19.90 21.87 -43.11
N VAL A 747 20.47 22.04 -41.92
CA VAL A 747 21.01 20.91 -41.17
C VAL A 747 20.33 20.80 -39.81
N GLU A 748 20.27 19.59 -39.30
CA GLU A 748 19.91 19.30 -37.92
C GLU A 748 21.16 18.85 -37.17
N LEU A 749 21.48 19.54 -36.07
CA LEU A 749 22.61 19.25 -35.20
C LEU A 749 22.14 19.29 -33.75
N SER A 750 22.31 18.19 -33.02
CA SER A 750 21.90 18.10 -31.61
C SER A 750 20.42 18.47 -31.36
N GLY A 751 19.53 18.13 -32.31
CA GLY A 751 18.10 18.45 -32.25
C GLY A 751 17.73 19.87 -32.68
N GLU A 752 18.70 20.73 -32.99
CA GLU A 752 18.44 22.09 -33.48
C GLU A 752 18.53 22.19 -35.00
N HIS A 753 17.57 22.90 -35.60
CA HIS A 753 17.56 23.21 -37.03
C HIS A 753 18.39 24.47 -37.32
N ILE A 754 19.47 24.30 -38.09
CA ILE A 754 20.29 25.40 -38.60
C ILE A 754 19.91 25.63 -40.07
N LEU A 755 19.24 26.76 -40.33
CA LEU A 755 18.77 27.14 -41.66
C LEU A 755 19.69 28.21 -42.28
N PRO A 756 20.64 27.84 -43.16
CA PRO A 756 21.59 28.80 -43.72
C PRO A 756 20.91 29.82 -44.67
N PRO A 757 21.57 30.94 -44.98
CA PRO A 757 21.11 31.82 -46.06
C PRO A 757 21.14 31.10 -47.42
N ALA A 758 20.39 31.61 -48.41
CA ALA A 758 20.32 31.05 -49.78
C ALA A 758 19.93 29.55 -49.88
N ARG A 759 19.19 29.03 -48.91
CA ARG A 759 18.83 27.61 -48.75
C ARG A 759 17.68 27.06 -49.60
N LEU A 760 17.16 27.82 -50.57
CA LEU A 760 15.99 27.44 -51.36
C LEU A 760 16.41 26.94 -52.75
N LEU A 761 16.09 25.68 -53.06
CA LEU A 761 16.14 25.13 -54.41
C LEU A 761 14.89 25.57 -55.20
N PRO A 762 15.05 26.24 -56.36
CA PRO A 762 13.93 26.70 -57.17
C PRO A 762 13.04 25.55 -57.68
N ALA A 763 11.73 25.79 -57.78
CA ALA A 763 10.75 24.82 -58.27
C ALA A 763 11.07 24.34 -59.69
N ASP A 764 11.58 25.23 -60.54
CA ASP A 764 11.93 25.05 -61.95
C ASP A 764 13.43 24.80 -62.20
N ALA A 765 14.19 24.39 -61.17
CA ALA A 765 15.61 24.09 -61.27
C ALA A 765 15.89 23.04 -62.38
N PRO A 766 16.82 23.29 -63.32
CA PRO A 766 17.16 22.34 -64.38
C PRO A 766 17.73 21.03 -63.81
N ALA A 767 17.33 19.90 -64.40
CA ALA A 767 17.82 18.59 -64.00
C ALA A 767 19.35 18.49 -64.13
N GLY A 768 20.01 17.94 -63.11
CA GLY A 768 21.45 17.71 -63.02
C GLY A 768 22.28 18.90 -62.49
N GLN A 769 21.69 20.09 -62.33
CA GLN A 769 22.40 21.29 -61.87
C GLN A 769 22.44 21.38 -60.34
N TRP A 770 23.64 21.52 -59.78
CA TRP A 770 23.85 21.75 -58.34
C TRP A 770 23.61 23.20 -57.93
N TYR A 771 22.88 23.38 -56.84
CA TYR A 771 22.69 24.63 -56.10
C TYR A 771 23.34 24.48 -54.73
N THR A 772 23.90 25.57 -54.20
CA THR A 772 24.58 25.58 -52.90
C THR A 772 23.95 26.62 -51.99
N SER A 773 23.77 26.29 -50.71
CA SER A 773 23.38 27.26 -49.68
C SER A 773 24.54 28.23 -49.39
N GLY A 774 24.28 29.23 -48.54
CA GLY A 774 25.32 29.89 -47.77
C GLY A 774 25.84 29.00 -46.63
N ASP A 775 26.75 29.56 -45.84
CA ASP A 775 27.45 28.85 -44.77
C ASP A 775 26.50 28.35 -43.67
N VAL A 776 26.73 27.11 -43.26
CA VAL A 776 26.16 26.52 -42.06
C VAL A 776 27.08 26.87 -40.91
N GLU A 777 26.60 27.66 -39.94
CA GLU A 777 27.40 28.15 -38.81
C GLU A 777 27.01 27.46 -37.50
N VAL A 778 28.01 26.98 -36.75
CA VAL A 778 27.89 26.41 -35.40
C VAL A 778 28.84 27.17 -34.49
N ASP A 779 28.36 27.68 -33.35
CA ASP A 779 29.15 28.51 -32.41
C ASP A 779 29.91 29.65 -33.10
N GLY A 780 29.28 30.28 -34.11
CA GLY A 780 29.87 31.39 -34.88
C GLY A 780 30.94 30.99 -35.90
N HIS A 781 31.16 29.70 -36.15
CA HIS A 781 32.10 29.19 -37.14
C HIS A 781 31.39 28.43 -38.25
N SER A 782 31.73 28.73 -39.51
CA SER A 782 31.27 27.96 -40.66
C SER A 782 31.81 26.53 -40.58
N ILE A 783 30.94 25.54 -40.77
CA ILE A 783 31.29 24.11 -40.84
C ILE A 783 31.13 23.53 -42.25
N GLY A 784 30.60 24.32 -43.19
CA GLY A 784 30.44 23.93 -44.60
C GLY A 784 29.19 24.50 -45.26
N VAL A 785 28.82 23.95 -46.41
CA VAL A 785 27.65 24.35 -47.21
C VAL A 785 26.83 23.15 -47.67
N ILE A 786 25.52 23.32 -47.75
CA ILE A 786 24.58 22.32 -48.28
C ILE A 786 24.55 22.43 -49.80
N ARG A 787 24.44 21.30 -50.49
CA ARG A 787 24.25 21.21 -51.94
C ARG A 787 23.02 20.38 -52.27
N ALA A 788 22.23 20.84 -53.23
CA ALA A 788 21.07 20.11 -53.72
C ALA A 788 20.95 20.19 -55.25
N ARG A 789 20.44 19.14 -55.89
CA ARG A 789 20.07 19.16 -57.32
C ARG A 789 18.83 18.35 -57.61
N ARG A 790 18.04 18.76 -58.60
CA ARG A 790 16.95 17.95 -59.14
C ARG A 790 17.48 16.96 -60.17
N LEU A 791 17.01 15.73 -60.16
CA LEU A 791 17.36 14.67 -61.11
C LEU A 791 16.34 14.59 -62.26
N ALA A 792 16.67 13.85 -63.31
CA ALA A 792 15.82 13.71 -64.49
C ALA A 792 14.52 12.93 -64.21
N ASP A 793 14.54 12.08 -63.19
CA ASP A 793 13.38 11.34 -62.68
C ASP A 793 12.54 12.15 -61.68
N GLY A 794 12.92 13.40 -61.40
CA GLY A 794 12.18 14.31 -60.51
C GLY A 794 12.69 14.35 -59.07
N ARG A 795 13.48 13.35 -58.64
CA ARG A 795 14.05 13.27 -57.28
C ARG A 795 15.04 14.40 -57.01
N ILE A 796 15.30 14.65 -55.74
CA ILE A 796 16.29 15.64 -55.30
C ILE A 796 17.44 14.92 -54.62
N GLU A 797 18.65 15.18 -55.06
CA GLU A 797 19.86 14.66 -54.42
C GLU A 797 20.44 15.70 -53.48
N LEU A 798 20.65 15.30 -52.22
CA LEU A 798 21.25 16.09 -51.17
C LEU A 798 22.75 15.75 -51.01
N GLY A 799 23.54 16.73 -50.60
CA GLY A 799 24.93 16.53 -50.24
C GLY A 799 25.50 17.71 -49.45
N PHE A 800 26.66 17.51 -48.86
CA PHE A 800 27.35 18.54 -48.08
C PHE A 800 28.76 18.77 -48.63
N ARG A 801 29.28 19.98 -48.44
CA ARG A 801 30.72 20.25 -48.59
C ARG A 801 31.24 20.83 -47.29
N ASP A 802 32.26 20.21 -46.72
CA ASP A 802 32.90 20.71 -45.51
C ASP A 802 33.68 22.02 -45.76
N VAL A 803 34.25 22.59 -44.69
CA VAL A 803 35.09 23.80 -44.77
C VAL A 803 36.33 23.65 -45.64
N ASN A 804 36.82 22.42 -45.87
CA ASN A 804 37.95 22.13 -46.74
C ASN A 804 37.51 22.02 -48.21
N GLY A 805 36.20 22.03 -48.47
CA GLY A 805 35.59 21.87 -49.78
C GLY A 805 35.42 20.42 -50.19
N ASP A 806 35.71 19.45 -49.32
CA ASP A 806 35.54 18.03 -49.55
C ASP A 806 34.05 17.67 -49.55
N ALA A 807 33.65 16.82 -50.50
CA ALA A 807 32.26 16.40 -50.61
C ALA A 807 31.98 15.31 -49.56
N VAL A 808 30.96 15.53 -48.74
CA VAL A 808 30.45 14.57 -47.78
C VAL A 808 29.06 14.14 -48.26
N GLU A 809 28.94 12.87 -48.62
CA GLU A 809 27.73 12.30 -49.20
C GLU A 809 27.03 11.43 -48.16
N PRO A 810 25.78 11.75 -47.78
CA PRO A 810 25.00 10.86 -46.93
C PRO A 810 24.75 9.52 -47.63
N GLY A 811 24.69 8.43 -46.87
CA GLY A 811 24.27 7.11 -47.36
C GLY A 811 22.83 7.15 -47.87
N ILE A 812 21.93 7.80 -47.14
CA ILE A 812 20.55 8.11 -47.54
C ILE A 812 20.45 9.60 -47.90
N ARG A 813 20.20 9.92 -49.18
CA ARG A 813 20.35 11.29 -49.73
C ARG A 813 19.37 11.68 -50.83
N PHE A 814 18.58 10.75 -51.35
CA PHE A 814 17.63 11.03 -52.43
C PHE A 814 16.25 11.31 -51.86
N VAL A 815 15.74 12.51 -52.04
CA VAL A 815 14.38 12.89 -51.65
C VAL A 815 13.44 12.62 -52.83
N ALA A 816 12.58 11.62 -52.69
CA ALA A 816 11.43 11.38 -53.54
C ALA A 816 10.18 11.94 -52.85
N ASP A 817 9.32 12.64 -53.60
CA ASP A 817 8.02 13.16 -53.12
C ASP A 817 8.05 13.85 -51.74
N PRO A 818 8.81 14.96 -51.58
CA PRO A 818 8.94 15.63 -50.29
C PRO A 818 7.59 16.14 -49.75
N PRO A 819 7.26 15.88 -48.48
CA PRO A 819 6.04 16.36 -47.86
C PRO A 819 6.03 17.88 -47.73
N LEU A 820 4.83 18.47 -47.84
CA LEU A 820 4.63 19.92 -47.73
C LEU A 820 4.82 20.37 -46.27
N GLY A 821 5.78 21.27 -46.04
CA GLY A 821 6.00 21.90 -44.73
C GLY A 821 6.67 21.03 -43.67
N ILE A 822 6.90 19.74 -43.97
CA ILE A 822 7.56 18.79 -43.06
C ILE A 822 9.00 18.59 -43.52
N PHE A 823 9.95 18.56 -42.58
CA PHE A 823 11.36 18.31 -42.87
C PHE A 823 11.64 16.81 -42.93
N VAL A 824 12.20 16.36 -44.04
CA VAL A 824 12.77 15.02 -44.20
C VAL A 824 14.27 15.06 -43.94
N ARG A 825 14.86 13.94 -43.50
CA ARG A 825 16.25 13.88 -43.02
C ARG A 825 17.10 12.93 -43.85
N SER A 826 18.31 13.35 -44.23
CA SER A 826 19.33 12.44 -44.74
C SER A 826 19.84 11.52 -43.62
N SER A 827 20.56 10.45 -43.99
CA SER A 827 21.36 9.73 -43.01
C SER A 827 22.38 10.66 -42.35
N VAL A 828 22.85 10.28 -41.17
CA VAL A 828 23.91 11.03 -40.45
C VAL A 828 25.16 11.13 -41.32
N ILE A 829 25.75 12.32 -41.34
CA ILE A 829 27.08 12.54 -41.89
C ILE A 829 28.02 13.06 -40.80
N GLU A 830 29.27 12.65 -40.88
CA GLU A 830 30.34 13.14 -40.01
C GLU A 830 31.07 14.28 -40.70
N VAL A 831 31.02 15.46 -40.09
CA VAL A 831 31.74 16.65 -40.54
C VAL A 831 32.85 16.93 -39.53
N PRO A 832 34.12 16.98 -39.97
CA PRO A 832 35.23 17.27 -39.06
C PRO A 832 34.99 18.57 -38.28
N ARG A 833 35.23 18.56 -36.97
CA ARG A 833 35.24 19.82 -36.22
C ARG A 833 36.40 20.69 -36.74
N PRO A 834 36.17 21.97 -37.04
CA PRO A 834 37.27 22.90 -37.29
C PRO A 834 38.24 22.82 -36.10
N GLY A 835 39.52 22.58 -36.35
CA GLY A 835 40.50 22.54 -35.28
C GLY A 835 40.50 23.87 -34.54
N VAL A 836 40.13 23.87 -33.26
CA VAL A 836 40.42 25.01 -32.38
C VAL A 836 41.94 25.09 -32.36
N ALA A 837 42.50 26.06 -33.09
CA ALA A 837 43.88 26.44 -32.88
C ALA A 837 43.98 26.83 -31.40
N GLU A 838 44.73 26.07 -30.61
CA GLU A 838 45.06 26.42 -29.23
C GLU A 838 45.47 27.90 -29.21
N GLU A 839 44.66 28.73 -28.55
CA GLU A 839 45.11 30.02 -28.08
C GLU A 839 46.28 29.74 -27.13
N VAL A 840 47.49 29.87 -27.66
CA VAL A 840 48.70 30.02 -26.86
C VAL A 840 48.55 31.35 -26.12
N SER A 841 47.92 31.33 -24.94
CA SER A 841 48.02 32.41 -23.99
C SER A 841 49.44 32.37 -23.41
N SER A 842 50.31 33.20 -23.95
CA SER A 842 51.49 33.64 -23.21
C SER A 842 51.03 34.56 -22.07
N GLU A 843 50.97 34.03 -20.85
CA GLU A 843 51.53 34.61 -19.62
C GLU A 843 51.32 33.69 -18.40
#